data_AF-A0A9X4MIJ7-F1
#
_entry.id   AF-A0A9X4MIJ7-F1
#
_cell.length_a   1.000
_cell.length_b   1.000
_cell.length_c   1.000
_cell.angle_alpha   90.00
_cell.angle_beta   90.00
_cell.angle_gamma   90.00
#
_symmetry.space_group_name_H-M   'P 1'
#
loop_
_entity.id
_entity.type
_entity.pdbx_description
1 polymer ?
#
loop_
_entity_poly.entity_id
_entity_poly.type
_entity_poly.pdbx_seq_one_letter_code
_entity_poly.pdbx_strand_id
1 'polypeptide(L)'
;MTSLIRWLHLSDFHVGKDDYAGRKMFDYIIEHVRQRKDEGFVPDFIFFTGDLTDKGKACDYETFWLEFVSSLQEVISGDISSRTFAVPGNHDADRDYHQAFSREEMSAPKSRYFDPNQEGNKLREILFPRFNAFVENDFSPTKGDLLKEQGAFAHQLDIRGNRIGIVGLNTAWLSKDNHDERKLTPGKALLEGVLDEISEAKVRIVLGHHPIDWFIPAEQKPLKSLLGKSHVLYLHGHLHDAWAEPTYGGGHQFLAIQSGAAFRAREGEMWRNGLVWAELDLDAQELRLQPRKWEPNQQAWIPATDAFHENHRKGDWWIYPLPDTSRALDIVKSAAQPNVQPPQGWGVFDPKVLSQYFKPLEEERAIRFFNGAVPSWPMALSTSVPRRKIVGALAAHLQEAEGSARPIVTLLLAAGCEGKTTALLQAAWEMTKEKPGWRILQRTDDAAPMEWNALVPLLAAEYRWLVLLDEADRIAKDLFVILQKIPAELQGRVHFLLASRDTDWLASRANLENWTSVCTFQQERLAGLDGEDAEAIVKAWNVFGARGLGDLAKIPEEQRVDILERQAREEARSNQGAFFGALLAVRHGSDLHNHARLMLERLGQRKIPSGGTLRNALAFIAAMHSEGLEFLSRPVLSQALSCPLEKLHRHVLAPLGQEAAATGTSLFIFTRHKRIATALVSVLENDFSTDIGALFKTLAMSAINSFKEGIRVPQLGDWRYSLPQHFFNKERIELAVEIARDVLSCEPENRMTLTSLANFYRKAGDPESAVKLFRESQGKLEKKDRTFFCEWATAEGAKDNQVEGALLAAYAISDNVPNQSRVNNDDAKMNLAGLGVSFGELFVNYHETAFRDAQIAVAVLGQQLHLDSETSGYFQNHIKEALADGAIEPDVDNAFNLFRQGVIAAEAIGVDAEVASTLPSTTTLTYDGLRKLVFATMSASG
;
A
#
# COMPACT_ATOMS: atom_id res chain seq x y z
N MET A 1 49.16 -31.32 2.91
CA MET A 1 49.20 -29.88 3.27
C MET A 1 47.78 -29.37 3.17
N THR A 2 47.29 -28.61 4.14
CA THR A 2 45.87 -28.19 4.18
C THR A 2 45.56 -27.22 3.04
N SER A 3 44.56 -27.53 2.24
CA SER A 3 44.02 -26.72 1.12
C SER A 3 43.05 -25.62 1.55
N LEU A 4 42.88 -25.44 2.87
CA LEU A 4 41.99 -24.45 3.47
C LEU A 4 42.62 -23.06 3.45
N ILE A 5 41.85 -22.08 2.98
CA ILE A 5 42.20 -20.66 2.97
C ILE A 5 41.08 -19.91 3.68
N ARG A 6 41.43 -19.07 4.65
CA ARG A 6 40.44 -18.37 5.49
C ARG A 6 40.56 -16.86 5.34
N TRP A 7 39.45 -16.16 5.48
CA TRP A 7 39.47 -14.70 5.58
C TRP A 7 38.38 -14.15 6.48
N LEU A 8 38.64 -12.92 6.94
CA LEU A 8 37.66 -12.08 7.62
C LEU A 8 37.23 -10.97 6.65
N HIS A 9 35.94 -10.89 6.37
CA HIS A 9 35.34 -9.86 5.51
C HIS A 9 34.55 -8.88 6.38
N LEU A 10 34.95 -7.61 6.31
CA LEU A 10 34.41 -6.48 7.07
C LEU A 10 34.09 -5.33 6.11
N SER A 11 33.08 -4.54 6.45
CA SER A 11 32.60 -3.43 5.62
C SER A 11 31.84 -2.41 6.47
N ASP A 12 31.68 -1.17 6.01
CA ASP A 12 30.78 -0.17 6.56
C ASP A 12 31.02 0.09 8.07
N PHE A 13 32.17 0.69 8.38
CA PHE A 13 32.56 1.09 9.74
C PHE A 13 32.08 2.50 10.10
N HIS A 14 31.97 3.39 9.11
CA HIS A 14 31.58 4.79 9.29
C HIS A 14 32.31 5.48 10.46
N VAL A 15 33.63 5.31 10.54
CA VAL A 15 34.43 5.97 11.59
C VAL A 15 34.25 7.49 11.52
N GLY A 16 34.09 8.12 12.69
CA GLY A 16 33.72 9.53 12.82
C GLY A 16 32.22 9.79 12.98
N LYS A 17 31.35 8.79 12.72
CA LYS A 17 29.89 8.91 12.93
C LYS A 17 29.51 8.95 14.41
N ASP A 18 30.13 8.08 15.20
CA ASP A 18 29.97 8.01 16.66
C ASP A 18 31.25 7.47 17.30
N ASP A 19 32.04 8.39 17.86
CA ASP A 19 33.36 8.10 18.41
C ASP A 19 33.37 7.03 19.51
N TYR A 20 32.37 7.04 20.39
CA TYR A 20 32.34 6.14 21.53
C TYR A 20 31.84 4.75 21.11
N ALA A 21 30.69 4.70 20.43
CA ALA A 21 30.07 3.44 20.06
C ALA A 21 30.87 2.72 18.95
N GLY A 22 31.46 3.45 18.01
CA GLY A 22 32.35 2.89 16.98
C GLY A 22 33.60 2.25 17.58
N ARG A 23 34.28 2.94 18.51
CA ARG A 23 35.45 2.37 19.22
C ARG A 23 35.07 1.18 20.09
N LYS A 24 33.90 1.18 20.73
CA LYS A 24 33.41 0.00 21.44
C LYS A 24 33.21 -1.19 20.51
N MET A 25 32.73 -0.95 19.30
CA MET A 25 32.60 -1.99 18.30
C MET A 25 33.96 -2.52 17.83
N PHE A 26 34.99 -1.68 17.76
CA PHE A 26 36.37 -2.14 17.54
C PHE A 26 36.80 -3.13 18.62
N ASP A 27 36.63 -2.78 19.90
CA ASP A 27 36.95 -3.66 21.03
C ASP A 27 36.25 -5.02 20.89
N TYR A 28 34.95 -5.01 20.55
CA TYR A 28 34.13 -6.22 20.43
C TYR A 28 34.52 -7.09 19.23
N ILE A 29 34.88 -6.51 18.09
CA ILE A 29 35.38 -7.25 16.94
C ILE A 29 36.75 -7.86 17.25
N ILE A 30 37.67 -7.07 17.82
CA ILE A 30 39.03 -7.53 18.16
C ILE A 30 38.97 -8.69 19.16
N GLU A 31 38.13 -8.59 20.19
CA GLU A 31 37.92 -9.65 21.17
C GLU A 31 37.33 -10.91 20.52
N HIS A 32 36.37 -10.77 19.61
CA HIS A 32 35.85 -11.91 18.86
C HIS A 32 36.92 -12.59 18.02
N VAL A 33 37.77 -11.82 17.33
CA VAL A 33 38.86 -12.37 16.53
C VAL A 33 39.90 -13.07 17.41
N ARG A 34 40.19 -12.53 18.61
CA ARG A 34 41.04 -13.20 19.61
C ARG A 34 40.48 -14.56 20.01
N GLN A 35 39.19 -14.62 20.36
CA GLN A 35 38.51 -15.89 20.69
C GLN A 35 38.60 -16.90 19.54
N ARG A 36 38.36 -16.46 18.30
CA ARG A 36 38.47 -17.32 17.11
C ARG A 36 39.89 -17.82 16.88
N LYS A 37 40.91 -16.98 17.11
CA LYS A 37 42.32 -17.39 17.05
C LYS A 37 42.64 -18.43 18.12
N ASP A 38 42.15 -18.26 19.33
CA ASP A 38 42.36 -19.21 20.44
C ASP A 38 41.68 -20.57 20.15
N GLU A 39 40.57 -20.58 19.40
CA GLU A 39 39.93 -21.77 18.83
C GLU A 39 40.70 -22.41 17.65
N GLY A 40 41.83 -21.82 17.23
CA GLY A 40 42.61 -22.27 16.08
C GLY A 40 42.06 -21.82 14.72
N PHE A 41 41.15 -20.85 14.70
CA PHE A 41 40.58 -20.27 13.48
C PHE A 41 41.24 -18.93 13.15
N VAL A 42 42.39 -18.99 12.48
CA VAL A 42 43.18 -17.82 12.06
C VAL A 42 42.95 -17.50 10.58
N PRO A 43 42.63 -16.24 10.20
CA PRO A 43 42.50 -15.85 8.80
C PRO A 43 43.86 -15.75 8.08
N ASP A 44 43.88 -16.11 6.80
CA ASP A 44 44.99 -15.83 5.89
C ASP A 44 44.88 -14.42 5.26
N PHE A 45 43.67 -13.86 5.16
CA PHE A 45 43.39 -12.52 4.62
C PHE A 45 42.39 -11.71 5.46
N ILE A 46 42.48 -10.39 5.37
CA ILE A 46 41.44 -9.46 5.83
C ILE A 46 41.00 -8.59 4.66
N PHE A 47 39.69 -8.49 4.44
CA PHE A 47 39.11 -7.66 3.39
C PHE A 47 38.22 -6.58 3.98
N PHE A 48 38.48 -5.33 3.59
CA PHE A 48 37.67 -4.16 3.91
C PHE A 48 36.99 -3.62 2.65
N THR A 49 35.67 -3.78 2.56
CA THR A 49 34.90 -3.46 1.32
C THR A 49 34.19 -2.11 1.35
N GLY A 50 34.84 -1.08 1.87
CA GLY A 50 34.39 0.31 1.79
C GLY A 50 33.55 0.81 2.95
N ASP A 51 33.29 2.12 2.92
CA ASP A 51 32.69 2.94 3.98
C ASP A 51 33.45 2.79 5.31
N LEU A 52 34.78 2.92 5.22
CA LEU A 52 35.67 2.90 6.39
C LEU A 52 35.41 4.10 7.29
N THR A 53 35.10 5.24 6.69
CA THR A 53 34.82 6.51 7.38
C THR A 53 33.42 7.03 7.10
N ASP A 54 32.92 7.96 7.91
CA ASP A 54 31.60 8.59 7.70
C ASP A 54 31.63 9.65 6.59
N LYS A 55 32.76 10.35 6.42
CA LYS A 55 32.88 11.52 5.53
C LYS A 55 34.20 11.63 4.76
N GLY A 56 35.00 10.57 4.71
CA GLY A 56 36.25 10.56 3.94
C GLY A 56 37.33 11.49 4.50
N LYS A 57 37.35 11.76 5.80
CA LYS A 57 38.32 12.68 6.43
C LYS A 57 39.56 11.94 6.93
N ALA A 58 40.73 12.57 6.79
CA ALA A 58 42.02 11.97 7.14
C ALA A 58 42.10 11.47 8.60
N CYS A 59 41.62 12.26 9.57
CA CYS A 59 41.61 11.87 10.98
C CYS A 59 40.79 10.62 11.28
N ASP A 60 39.72 10.38 10.52
CA ASP A 60 38.86 9.21 10.69
C ASP A 60 39.56 7.96 10.13
N TYR A 61 40.31 8.10 9.04
CA TYR A 61 41.16 7.02 8.51
C TYR A 61 42.33 6.69 9.46
N GLU A 62 42.99 7.70 10.02
CA GLU A 62 44.04 7.50 11.04
C GLU A 62 43.48 6.71 12.23
N THR A 63 42.29 7.09 12.71
CA THR A 63 41.58 6.36 13.77
C THR A 63 41.31 4.91 13.37
N PHE A 64 40.76 4.68 12.18
CA PHE A 64 40.48 3.33 11.67
C PHE A 64 41.75 2.46 11.60
N TRP A 65 42.82 2.96 11.00
CA TRP A 65 44.05 2.18 10.80
C TRP A 65 44.86 1.98 12.07
N LEU A 66 45.03 3.01 12.89
CA LEU A 66 45.87 2.97 14.08
C LEU A 66 45.16 2.32 15.27
N GLU A 67 43.88 2.62 15.50
CA GLU A 67 43.17 2.09 16.67
C GLU A 67 42.58 0.69 16.40
N PHE A 68 42.00 0.47 15.22
CA PHE A 68 41.34 -0.80 14.90
C PHE A 68 42.23 -1.77 14.12
N VAL A 69 42.68 -1.41 12.91
CA VAL A 69 43.36 -2.37 12.03
C VAL A 69 44.68 -2.84 12.62
N SER A 70 45.48 -1.92 13.18
CA SER A 70 46.77 -2.27 13.82
C SER A 70 46.56 -3.24 14.98
N SER A 71 45.61 -2.95 15.88
CA SER A 71 45.24 -3.83 16.99
C SER A 71 44.73 -5.20 16.53
N LEU A 72 43.91 -5.23 15.47
CA LEU A 72 43.40 -6.46 14.87
C LEU A 72 44.53 -7.32 14.28
N GLN A 73 45.45 -6.69 13.54
CA GLN A 73 46.61 -7.35 12.95
C GLN A 73 47.59 -7.85 14.01
N GLU A 74 47.78 -7.13 15.11
CA GLU A 74 48.57 -7.60 16.26
C GLU A 74 47.94 -8.85 16.88
N VAL A 75 46.61 -8.84 17.10
CA VAL A 75 45.88 -9.99 17.63
C VAL A 75 46.02 -11.20 16.72
N ILE A 76 45.90 -11.06 15.40
CA ILE A 76 46.05 -12.18 14.45
C ILE A 76 47.52 -12.62 14.35
N SER A 77 48.44 -11.65 14.26
CA SER A 77 49.90 -11.80 14.10
C SER A 77 50.33 -12.44 12.75
N GLY A 78 51.63 -12.53 12.50
CA GLY A 78 52.19 -13.11 11.28
C GLY A 78 52.14 -12.16 10.09
N ASP A 79 51.99 -12.70 8.88
CA ASP A 79 52.04 -11.93 7.62
C ASP A 79 50.73 -11.18 7.30
N ILE A 80 49.78 -11.12 8.23
CA ILE A 80 48.43 -10.63 7.97
C ILE A 80 48.39 -9.16 7.51
N SER A 81 49.34 -8.33 7.95
CA SER A 81 49.47 -6.94 7.50
C SER A 81 49.74 -6.84 6.00
N SER A 82 50.56 -7.74 5.46
CA SER A 82 50.82 -7.86 4.01
C SER A 82 49.68 -8.53 3.23
N ARG A 83 48.61 -8.97 3.92
CA ARG A 83 47.46 -9.70 3.38
C ARG A 83 46.12 -9.06 3.78
N THR A 84 46.17 -7.78 4.13
CA THR A 84 45.00 -6.94 4.42
C THR A 84 44.77 -6.03 3.23
N PHE A 85 43.57 -6.04 2.65
CA PHE A 85 43.23 -5.25 1.46
C PHE A 85 41.97 -4.42 1.69
N ALA A 86 41.96 -3.18 1.19
CA ALA A 86 40.86 -2.25 1.36
C ALA A 86 40.47 -1.59 0.03
N VAL A 87 39.17 -1.33 -0.15
CA VAL A 87 38.62 -0.51 -1.25
C VAL A 87 37.68 0.56 -0.67
N PRO A 88 37.51 1.71 -1.34
CA PRO A 88 36.66 2.79 -0.83
C PRO A 88 35.17 2.55 -1.13
N GLY A 89 34.33 3.07 -0.24
CA GLY A 89 32.88 3.21 -0.43
C GLY A 89 32.44 4.65 -0.76
N ASN A 90 31.13 4.89 -0.76
CA ASN A 90 30.56 6.21 -1.10
C ASN A 90 30.71 7.25 0.03
N HIS A 91 30.89 6.83 1.27
CA HIS A 91 31.22 7.72 2.40
C HIS A 91 32.72 8.01 2.50
N ASP A 92 33.55 7.16 1.89
CA ASP A 92 35.01 7.35 1.83
C ASP A 92 35.44 8.44 0.82
N ALA A 93 34.52 8.83 -0.08
CA ALA A 93 34.71 9.96 -0.98
C ALA A 93 34.45 11.29 -0.24
N ASP A 94 35.46 12.15 -0.14
CA ASP A 94 35.29 13.51 0.37
C ASP A 94 34.45 14.33 -0.60
N ARG A 95 33.19 14.58 -0.20
CA ARG A 95 32.20 15.29 -1.01
C ARG A 95 32.44 16.80 -1.06
N ASP A 96 33.38 17.35 -0.29
CA ASP A 96 33.74 18.76 -0.36
C ASP A 96 34.59 19.09 -1.60
N TYR A 97 35.23 18.09 -2.21
CA TYR A 97 36.07 18.26 -3.39
C TYR A 97 35.32 17.98 -4.71
N HIS A 98 35.53 18.84 -5.70
CA HIS A 98 35.14 18.67 -7.11
C HIS A 98 33.69 18.19 -7.34
N GLN A 99 32.71 18.80 -6.67
CA GLN A 99 31.28 18.46 -6.78
C GLN A 99 30.67 18.62 -8.20
N ALA A 100 31.34 19.36 -9.09
CA ALA A 100 30.81 19.78 -10.39
C ALA A 100 30.99 18.75 -11.53
N PHE A 101 31.49 17.54 -11.28
CA PHE A 101 31.58 16.52 -12.34
C PHE A 101 30.20 16.03 -12.81
N SER A 102 30.09 15.68 -14.10
CA SER A 102 28.90 15.06 -14.69
C SER A 102 29.06 13.55 -14.75
N ARG A 103 28.10 12.84 -14.16
CA ARG A 103 28.03 11.37 -14.25
C ARG A 103 27.74 10.94 -15.68
N GLU A 104 26.83 11.65 -16.33
CA GLU A 104 26.35 11.38 -17.67
C GLU A 104 27.47 11.52 -18.71
N GLU A 105 28.32 12.54 -18.59
CA GLU A 105 29.48 12.72 -19.44
C GLU A 105 30.50 11.60 -19.23
N MET A 106 30.86 11.33 -17.97
CA MET A 106 31.88 10.35 -17.61
C MET A 106 31.46 8.91 -17.92
N SER A 107 30.16 8.62 -17.93
CA SER A 107 29.63 7.28 -18.25
C SER A 107 29.02 7.19 -19.65
N ALA A 108 29.18 8.19 -20.50
CA ALA A 108 28.68 8.14 -21.87
C ALA A 108 29.36 6.99 -22.64
N PRO A 109 28.70 6.33 -23.61
CA PRO A 109 29.30 5.20 -24.35
C PRO A 109 30.61 5.52 -25.11
N LYS A 110 30.88 6.81 -25.40
CA LYS A 110 32.11 7.29 -26.05
C LYS A 110 33.13 7.87 -25.06
N SER A 111 32.79 7.87 -23.78
CA SER A 111 33.67 8.32 -22.72
C SER A 111 34.91 7.44 -22.64
N ARG A 112 36.06 8.07 -22.34
CA ARG A 112 37.34 7.41 -22.08
C ARG A 112 37.80 7.56 -20.65
N TYR A 113 36.98 8.16 -19.78
CA TYR A 113 37.35 8.38 -18.38
C TYR A 113 37.78 7.05 -17.74
N PHE A 114 37.09 5.94 -17.98
CA PHE A 114 37.42 4.65 -17.36
C PHE A 114 38.29 3.72 -18.23
N ASP A 115 39.07 4.25 -19.16
CA ASP A 115 40.05 3.45 -19.90
C ASP A 115 41.32 3.23 -19.05
N PRO A 116 41.91 2.01 -19.03
CA PRO A 116 43.10 1.69 -18.24
C PRO A 116 44.39 2.14 -18.95
N ASN A 117 44.49 3.43 -19.27
CA ASN A 117 45.63 4.02 -19.96
C ASN A 117 45.87 5.48 -19.52
N GLN A 118 46.95 6.09 -20.00
CA GLN A 118 47.32 7.46 -19.67
C GLN A 118 46.24 8.51 -19.98
N GLU A 119 45.48 8.36 -21.07
CA GLU A 119 44.40 9.28 -21.45
C GLU A 119 43.24 9.20 -20.45
N GLY A 120 42.78 7.98 -20.17
CA GLY A 120 41.72 7.75 -19.19
C GLY A 120 42.13 8.20 -17.79
N ASN A 121 43.38 7.94 -17.38
CA ASN A 121 43.92 8.43 -16.12
C ASN A 121 43.82 9.94 -15.99
N LYS A 122 44.30 10.66 -17.00
CA LYS A 122 44.28 12.12 -17.03
C LYS A 122 42.86 12.69 -16.98
N LEU A 123 41.89 12.03 -17.61
CA LEU A 123 40.48 12.42 -17.53
C LEU A 123 39.92 12.18 -16.12
N ARG A 124 40.29 11.07 -15.45
CA ARG A 124 39.85 10.76 -14.07
C ARG A 124 40.50 11.61 -12.99
N GLU A 125 41.60 12.32 -13.27
CA GLU A 125 42.31 13.14 -12.28
C GLU A 125 41.39 14.12 -11.53
N ILE A 126 40.33 14.62 -12.19
CA ILE A 126 39.32 15.47 -11.55
C ILE A 126 38.62 14.82 -10.35
N LEU A 127 38.55 13.49 -10.30
CA LEU A 127 37.95 12.72 -9.21
C LEU A 127 38.95 12.40 -8.08
N PHE A 128 40.26 12.47 -8.33
CA PHE A 128 41.29 12.01 -7.39
C PHE A 128 41.25 12.73 -6.03
N PRO A 129 41.09 14.07 -5.96
CA PRO A 129 41.10 14.76 -4.68
C PRO A 129 40.04 14.27 -3.70
N ARG A 130 38.96 13.67 -4.21
CA ARG A 130 37.88 13.08 -3.40
C ARG A 130 38.31 11.81 -2.67
N PHE A 131 39.35 11.14 -3.14
CA PHE A 131 39.88 9.90 -2.57
C PHE A 131 41.30 10.04 -2.01
N ASN A 132 41.91 11.23 -2.07
CA ASN A 132 43.26 11.46 -1.56
C ASN A 132 43.39 11.05 -0.08
N ALA A 133 42.43 11.44 0.76
CA ALA A 133 42.45 11.10 2.18
C ALA A 133 42.43 9.57 2.41
N PHE A 134 41.64 8.82 1.64
CA PHE A 134 41.65 7.34 1.68
C PHE A 134 43.03 6.81 1.31
N VAL A 135 43.57 7.26 0.18
CA VAL A 135 44.81 6.74 -0.42
C VAL A 135 46.05 7.09 0.39
N GLU A 136 46.14 8.30 0.92
CA GLU A 136 47.26 8.77 1.73
C GLU A 136 47.34 8.04 3.09
N ASN A 137 46.19 7.60 3.60
CA ASN A 137 46.07 6.91 4.89
C ASN A 137 45.91 5.38 4.76
N ASP A 138 45.87 4.82 3.55
CA ASP A 138 45.84 3.38 3.33
C ASP A 138 47.18 2.73 3.73
N PHE A 139 47.15 1.78 4.66
CA PHE A 139 48.32 1.02 5.12
C PHE A 139 48.37 -0.40 4.53
N SER A 140 47.47 -0.72 3.60
CA SER A 140 47.51 -1.97 2.85
C SER A 140 48.68 -1.99 1.84
N PRO A 141 49.01 -3.16 1.28
CA PRO A 141 49.99 -3.28 0.19
C PRO A 141 49.62 -2.51 -1.09
N THR A 142 48.37 -2.01 -1.20
CA THR A 142 47.81 -1.42 -2.43
C THR A 142 47.77 0.11 -2.39
N LYS A 143 48.48 0.71 -1.42
CA LYS A 143 48.52 2.16 -1.23
C LYS A 143 48.88 2.88 -2.53
N GLY A 144 47.97 3.76 -2.98
CA GLY A 144 48.16 4.57 -4.17
C GLY A 144 47.70 3.95 -5.49
N ASP A 145 47.38 2.65 -5.52
CA ASP A 145 47.11 1.95 -6.78
C ASP A 145 45.81 2.41 -7.46
N LEU A 146 44.78 2.75 -6.69
CA LEU A 146 43.50 3.20 -7.23
C LEU A 146 43.61 4.50 -8.04
N LEU A 147 44.64 5.32 -7.81
CA LEU A 147 44.88 6.58 -8.54
C LEU A 147 45.89 6.44 -9.69
N LYS A 148 46.32 5.20 -10.00
CA LYS A 148 47.17 4.91 -11.17
C LYS A 148 46.32 4.74 -12.43
N GLU A 149 46.99 4.56 -13.56
CA GLU A 149 46.36 4.39 -14.88
C GLU A 149 45.36 3.23 -14.93
N GLN A 150 45.63 2.17 -14.19
CA GLN A 150 44.76 0.99 -14.06
C GLN A 150 43.47 1.29 -13.27
N GLY A 151 43.44 2.35 -12.45
CA GLY A 151 42.27 2.78 -11.67
C GLY A 151 41.71 1.74 -10.69
N ALA A 152 42.50 0.69 -10.45
CA ALA A 152 42.21 -0.53 -9.71
C ALA A 152 43.55 -1.21 -9.39
N PHE A 153 43.56 -2.18 -8.47
CA PHE A 153 44.75 -2.98 -8.18
C PHE A 153 44.51 -4.46 -8.45
N ALA A 154 45.59 -5.20 -8.73
CA ALA A 154 45.61 -6.65 -8.87
C ALA A 154 46.85 -7.22 -8.17
N HIS A 155 46.65 -8.20 -7.28
CA HIS A 155 47.72 -8.89 -6.57
C HIS A 155 47.56 -10.40 -6.72
N GLN A 156 48.66 -11.10 -6.96
CA GLN A 156 48.71 -12.56 -6.88
C GLN A 156 49.56 -12.98 -5.69
N LEU A 157 49.01 -13.83 -4.83
CA LEU A 157 49.67 -14.34 -3.63
C LEU A 157 49.60 -15.86 -3.58
N ASP A 158 50.70 -16.51 -3.22
CA ASP A 158 50.75 -17.95 -3.01
C ASP A 158 50.48 -18.29 -1.54
N ILE A 159 49.32 -18.89 -1.28
CA ILE A 159 48.92 -19.38 0.04
C ILE A 159 48.97 -20.90 0.04
N ARG A 160 49.95 -21.45 0.77
CA ARG A 160 50.13 -22.91 0.93
C ARG A 160 50.18 -23.65 -0.42
N GLY A 161 50.84 -23.04 -1.42
CA GLY A 161 50.99 -23.58 -2.78
C GLY A 161 49.79 -23.36 -3.71
N ASN A 162 48.80 -22.56 -3.31
CA ASN A 162 47.69 -22.16 -4.16
C ASN A 162 47.80 -20.66 -4.48
N ARG A 163 47.80 -20.33 -5.77
CA ARG A 163 47.85 -18.96 -6.28
C ARG A 163 46.47 -18.30 -6.21
N ILE A 164 46.37 -17.24 -5.43
CA ILE A 164 45.15 -16.47 -5.17
C ILE A 164 45.31 -15.08 -5.78
N GLY A 165 44.38 -14.71 -6.66
CA GLY A 165 44.30 -13.40 -7.29
C GLY A 165 43.31 -12.52 -6.53
N ILE A 166 43.73 -11.32 -6.17
CA ILE A 166 42.93 -10.33 -5.45
C ILE A 166 42.91 -9.06 -6.27
N VAL A 167 41.71 -8.59 -6.61
CA VAL A 167 41.48 -7.35 -7.35
C VAL A 167 40.69 -6.40 -6.47
N GLY A 168 41.04 -5.11 -6.47
CA GLY A 168 40.28 -4.06 -5.80
C GLY A 168 39.81 -3.00 -6.76
N LEU A 169 38.52 -2.71 -6.72
CA LEU A 169 37.85 -1.72 -7.57
C LEU A 169 37.35 -0.54 -6.72
N ASN A 170 37.52 0.67 -7.21
CA ASN A 170 36.77 1.81 -6.72
C ASN A 170 35.39 1.86 -7.41
N THR A 171 34.38 1.28 -6.78
CA THR A 171 32.98 1.37 -7.26
C THR A 171 32.32 2.73 -6.99
N ALA A 172 32.96 3.58 -6.20
CA ALA A 172 32.45 4.86 -5.74
C ALA A 172 32.91 6.04 -6.59
N TRP A 173 33.63 5.82 -7.72
CA TRP A 173 34.17 6.87 -8.59
C TRP A 173 33.17 8.01 -8.85
N LEU A 174 31.94 7.62 -9.20
CA LEU A 174 30.89 8.57 -9.54
C LEU A 174 29.98 8.93 -8.36
N SER A 175 30.24 8.47 -7.13
CA SER A 175 29.40 8.75 -5.96
C SER A 175 29.32 10.26 -5.69
N LYS A 176 28.15 10.77 -5.31
CA LYS A 176 27.88 12.22 -5.26
C LYS A 176 26.88 12.57 -4.17
N ASP A 177 25.76 11.88 -4.11
CA ASP A 177 24.64 12.23 -3.24
C ASP A 177 23.83 10.98 -2.84
N ASN A 178 22.56 11.15 -2.47
CA ASN A 178 21.71 10.03 -2.03
C ASN A 178 20.97 9.35 -3.19
N HIS A 179 21.17 9.79 -4.44
CA HIS A 179 20.56 9.24 -5.66
C HIS A 179 21.60 8.51 -6.52
N ASP A 180 22.54 7.85 -5.87
CA ASP A 180 23.66 7.14 -6.48
C ASP A 180 23.22 5.81 -7.11
N GLU A 181 22.10 5.25 -6.64
CA GLU A 181 21.53 4.02 -7.15
C GLU A 181 21.38 4.06 -8.69
N ARG A 182 21.90 3.03 -9.36
CA ARG A 182 21.93 2.85 -10.82
C ARG A 182 22.70 3.92 -11.60
N LYS A 183 23.59 4.68 -10.93
CA LYS A 183 24.41 5.74 -11.56
C LYS A 183 25.92 5.57 -11.33
N LEU A 184 26.33 4.47 -10.71
CA LEU A 184 27.73 4.21 -10.41
C LEU A 184 28.37 3.30 -11.46
N THR A 185 29.70 3.28 -11.49
CA THR A 185 30.45 2.33 -12.30
C THR A 185 31.85 2.12 -11.71
N PRO A 186 32.35 0.87 -11.68
CA PRO A 186 33.77 0.61 -11.44
C PRO A 186 34.63 0.87 -12.69
N GLY A 187 34.02 1.16 -13.84
CA GLY A 187 34.68 1.20 -15.14
C GLY A 187 34.85 -0.20 -15.73
N LYS A 188 34.08 -0.53 -16.77
CA LYS A 188 34.16 -1.85 -17.43
C LYS A 188 35.59 -2.16 -17.93
N ALA A 189 36.24 -1.21 -18.59
CA ALA A 189 37.58 -1.42 -19.13
C ALA A 189 38.65 -1.53 -18.03
N LEU A 190 38.50 -0.81 -16.91
CA LEU A 190 39.36 -0.97 -15.73
C LEU A 190 39.26 -2.40 -15.18
N LEU A 191 38.04 -2.90 -14.95
CA LEU A 191 37.80 -4.27 -14.49
C LEU A 191 38.39 -5.31 -15.45
N GLU A 192 38.16 -5.15 -16.74
CA GLU A 192 38.66 -6.06 -17.78
C GLU A 192 40.20 -6.15 -17.73
N GLY A 193 40.89 -5.00 -17.64
CA GLY A 193 42.36 -4.94 -17.56
C GLY A 193 42.94 -5.66 -16.34
N VAL A 194 42.39 -5.43 -15.14
CA VAL A 194 42.93 -6.05 -13.91
C VAL A 194 42.55 -7.52 -13.75
N LEU A 195 41.46 -7.98 -14.39
CA LEU A 195 41.13 -9.41 -14.39
C LEU A 195 42.11 -10.23 -15.22
N ASP A 196 42.62 -9.68 -16.33
CA ASP A 196 43.63 -10.32 -17.15
C ASP A 196 44.93 -10.55 -16.36
N GLU A 197 45.30 -9.62 -15.48
CA GLU A 197 46.47 -9.74 -14.60
C GLU A 197 46.38 -10.90 -13.62
N ILE A 198 45.17 -11.37 -13.26
CA ILE A 198 44.95 -12.51 -12.36
C ILE A 198 44.39 -13.76 -13.08
N SER A 199 44.47 -13.79 -14.40
CA SER A 199 43.98 -14.90 -15.23
C SER A 199 44.61 -16.26 -14.89
N GLU A 200 45.84 -16.30 -14.37
CA GLU A 200 46.52 -17.54 -13.96
C GLU A 200 46.25 -17.94 -12.50
N ALA A 201 45.46 -17.17 -11.74
CA ALA A 201 45.14 -17.50 -10.36
C ALA A 201 44.09 -18.63 -10.27
N LYS A 202 44.27 -19.53 -9.31
CA LYS A 202 43.32 -20.63 -9.06
C LYS A 202 42.01 -20.13 -8.47
N VAL A 203 42.07 -19.05 -7.70
CA VAL A 203 40.92 -18.39 -7.09
C VAL A 203 41.06 -16.90 -7.36
N ARG A 204 39.96 -16.26 -7.78
CA ARG A 204 39.92 -14.84 -8.10
C ARG A 204 38.92 -14.15 -7.21
N ILE A 205 39.40 -13.28 -6.34
CA ILE A 205 38.61 -12.49 -5.40
C ILE A 205 38.60 -11.05 -5.89
N VAL A 206 37.42 -10.48 -6.10
CA VAL A 206 37.26 -9.09 -6.52
C VAL A 206 36.57 -8.34 -5.39
N LEU A 207 37.16 -7.22 -4.96
CA LEU A 207 36.64 -6.34 -3.92
C LEU A 207 36.00 -5.12 -4.57
N GLY A 208 34.79 -4.77 -4.13
CA GLY A 208 34.12 -3.52 -4.42
C GLY A 208 33.26 -3.11 -3.22
N HIS A 209 32.67 -1.91 -3.23
CA HIS A 209 31.77 -1.52 -2.15
C HIS A 209 30.30 -1.76 -2.51
N HIS A 210 29.90 -1.33 -3.72
CA HIS A 210 28.51 -1.38 -4.13
C HIS A 210 28.13 -2.72 -4.77
N PRO A 211 26.88 -3.19 -4.58
CA PRO A 211 26.33 -4.31 -5.33
C PRO A 211 26.18 -3.93 -6.82
N ILE A 212 26.17 -4.93 -7.70
CA ILE A 212 26.15 -4.71 -9.16
C ILE A 212 24.91 -3.94 -9.62
N ASP A 213 23.78 -4.09 -8.92
CA ASP A 213 22.53 -3.43 -9.30
C ASP A 213 22.54 -1.91 -9.05
N TRP A 214 23.53 -1.40 -8.32
CA TRP A 214 23.80 0.04 -8.17
C TRP A 214 24.58 0.62 -9.35
N PHE A 215 25.13 -0.23 -10.21
CA PHE A 215 25.82 0.23 -11.41
C PHE A 215 24.82 0.65 -12.50
N ILE A 216 25.31 1.46 -13.43
CA ILE A 216 24.55 1.91 -14.59
C ILE A 216 23.93 0.71 -15.33
N PRO A 217 22.61 0.69 -15.57
CA PRO A 217 21.91 -0.48 -16.12
C PRO A 217 22.52 -1.05 -17.41
N ALA A 218 23.03 -0.18 -18.28
CA ALA A 218 23.68 -0.57 -19.53
C ALA A 218 25.00 -1.35 -19.32
N GLU A 219 25.67 -1.16 -18.18
CA GLU A 219 26.96 -1.79 -17.87
C GLU A 219 26.83 -3.05 -17.02
N GLN A 220 25.70 -3.22 -16.32
CA GLN A 220 25.49 -4.37 -15.42
C GLN A 220 25.70 -5.71 -16.12
N LYS A 221 25.09 -5.92 -17.30
CA LYS A 221 25.22 -7.19 -18.03
C LYS A 221 26.65 -7.45 -18.54
N PRO A 222 27.35 -6.48 -19.16
CA PRO A 222 28.78 -6.62 -19.45
C PRO A 222 29.65 -6.93 -18.23
N LEU A 223 29.46 -6.23 -17.11
CA LEU A 223 30.24 -6.43 -15.88
C LEU A 223 29.98 -7.82 -15.28
N LYS A 224 28.71 -8.24 -15.16
CA LYS A 224 28.34 -9.61 -14.76
C LYS A 224 29.02 -10.64 -15.67
N SER A 225 29.11 -10.37 -16.98
CA SER A 225 29.76 -11.27 -17.94
C SER A 225 31.28 -11.39 -17.75
N LEU A 226 31.96 -10.31 -17.38
CA LEU A 226 33.39 -10.36 -17.05
C LEU A 226 33.63 -11.15 -15.77
N LEU A 227 32.88 -10.86 -14.70
CA LEU A 227 32.97 -11.57 -13.43
C LEU A 227 32.66 -13.06 -13.57
N GLY A 228 31.62 -13.39 -14.34
CA GLY A 228 31.22 -14.76 -14.68
C GLY A 228 32.31 -15.52 -15.41
N LYS A 229 32.83 -14.98 -16.52
CA LYS A 229 33.89 -15.63 -17.33
C LYS A 229 35.16 -15.90 -16.53
N SER A 230 35.48 -15.03 -15.58
CA SER A 230 36.66 -15.18 -14.72
C SER A 230 36.38 -15.96 -13.42
N HIS A 231 35.16 -16.47 -13.22
CA HIS A 231 34.79 -17.33 -12.09
C HIS A 231 35.06 -16.69 -10.71
N VAL A 232 34.67 -15.42 -10.59
CA VAL A 232 35.06 -14.55 -9.48
C VAL A 232 34.25 -14.80 -8.19
N LEU A 233 34.91 -14.61 -7.04
CA LEU A 233 34.27 -14.33 -5.75
C LEU A 233 34.23 -12.80 -5.55
N TYR A 234 33.08 -12.18 -5.74
CA TYR A 234 32.90 -10.73 -5.60
C TYR A 234 32.47 -10.38 -4.18
N LEU A 235 33.34 -9.72 -3.42
CA LEU A 235 33.08 -9.30 -2.04
C LEU A 235 32.69 -7.82 -2.02
N HIS A 236 31.56 -7.48 -1.37
CA HIS A 236 31.09 -6.10 -1.24
C HIS A 236 30.33 -5.80 0.06
N GLY A 237 29.83 -4.57 0.20
CA GLY A 237 29.11 -4.06 1.38
C GLY A 237 27.87 -3.24 0.99
N HIS A 238 27.71 -2.06 1.60
CA HIS A 238 26.77 -0.99 1.25
C HIS A 238 25.30 -1.15 1.69
N LEU A 239 24.66 -2.32 1.49
CA LEU A 239 23.25 -2.49 1.95
C LEU A 239 23.16 -2.89 3.43
N HIS A 240 24.31 -2.99 4.12
CA HIS A 240 24.48 -3.19 5.56
C HIS A 240 23.90 -4.50 6.14
N ASP A 241 23.28 -5.35 5.33
CA ASP A 241 22.87 -6.72 5.64
C ASP A 241 23.86 -7.73 5.01
N ALA A 242 24.12 -8.85 5.68
CA ALA A 242 24.94 -9.90 5.06
C ALA A 242 24.06 -10.77 4.13
N TRP A 243 24.47 -10.98 2.88
CA TRP A 243 23.83 -11.93 1.94
C TRP A 243 24.84 -12.51 0.95
N ALA A 244 24.57 -13.70 0.39
CA ALA A 244 25.46 -14.36 -0.56
C ALA A 244 24.64 -15.13 -1.60
N GLU A 245 24.90 -14.88 -2.89
CA GLU A 245 24.12 -15.45 -3.99
C GLU A 245 24.99 -15.88 -5.18
N PRO A 246 24.84 -17.14 -5.66
CA PRO A 246 25.35 -17.55 -6.95
C PRO A 246 24.76 -16.67 -8.06
N THR A 247 25.62 -15.91 -8.74
CA THR A 247 25.22 -15.00 -9.81
C THR A 247 25.76 -15.50 -11.16
N TYR A 248 25.17 -15.03 -12.26
CA TYR A 248 25.52 -15.47 -13.60
C TYR A 248 25.82 -14.29 -14.53
N GLY A 249 26.77 -14.49 -15.43
CA GLY A 249 27.04 -13.57 -16.52
C GLY A 249 27.81 -14.23 -17.66
N GLY A 250 27.44 -13.90 -18.90
CA GLY A 250 28.07 -14.49 -20.08
C GLY A 250 27.92 -16.01 -20.21
N GLY A 251 26.98 -16.64 -19.49
CA GLY A 251 26.81 -18.10 -19.43
C GLY A 251 27.65 -18.80 -18.35
N HIS A 252 28.43 -18.06 -17.57
CA HIS A 252 29.29 -18.58 -16.51
C HIS A 252 28.81 -18.08 -15.14
N GLN A 253 29.13 -18.84 -14.08
CA GLN A 253 28.79 -18.50 -12.69
C GLN A 253 29.93 -17.70 -12.04
N PHE A 254 29.55 -16.77 -11.16
CA PHE A 254 30.40 -16.15 -10.14
C PHE A 254 29.61 -16.05 -8.83
N LEU A 255 30.25 -15.73 -7.70
CA LEU A 255 29.58 -15.65 -6.40
C LEU A 255 29.69 -14.22 -5.85
N ALA A 256 28.56 -13.56 -5.59
CA ALA A 256 28.52 -12.26 -4.92
C ALA A 256 28.27 -12.47 -3.42
N ILE A 257 29.07 -11.81 -2.58
CA ILE A 257 29.05 -11.97 -1.13
C ILE A 257 29.08 -10.57 -0.50
N GLN A 258 28.01 -10.21 0.17
CA GLN A 258 27.89 -8.97 0.91
C GLN A 258 28.16 -9.20 2.41
N SER A 259 29.02 -8.37 3.00
CA SER A 259 29.15 -8.29 4.45
C SER A 259 28.06 -7.41 5.05
N GLY A 260 27.63 -7.73 6.27
CA GLY A 260 26.90 -6.78 7.10
C GLY A 260 27.82 -5.62 7.54
N ALA A 261 27.20 -4.53 8.00
CA ALA A 261 27.96 -3.36 8.44
C ALA A 261 28.66 -3.60 9.78
N ALA A 262 29.96 -3.36 9.85
CA ALA A 262 30.74 -3.51 11.07
C ALA A 262 30.27 -2.54 12.15
N PHE A 263 29.88 -1.32 11.77
CA PHE A 263 29.23 -0.38 12.68
C PHE A 263 28.20 0.49 11.94
N ARG A 264 26.92 0.25 12.20
CA ARG A 264 25.80 1.02 11.65
C ARG A 264 25.09 1.86 12.69
N ALA A 265 24.94 1.32 13.91
CA ALA A 265 24.04 1.84 14.93
C ALA A 265 24.46 1.41 16.34
N ARG A 266 23.99 2.17 17.34
CA ARG A 266 24.15 1.83 18.77
C ARG A 266 23.31 0.62 19.16
N GLU A 267 23.65 0.01 20.28
CA GLU A 267 22.82 -1.01 20.92
C GLU A 267 21.40 -0.47 21.21
N GLY A 268 20.37 -1.27 20.88
CA GLY A 268 18.97 -0.91 21.07
C GLY A 268 18.31 -0.21 19.88
N GLU A 269 19.08 0.20 18.87
CA GLU A 269 18.55 0.71 17.61
C GLU A 269 18.14 -0.44 16.67
N MET A 270 17.32 -0.12 15.67
CA MET A 270 16.73 -1.13 14.76
C MET A 270 17.74 -1.87 13.87
N TRP A 271 18.94 -1.31 13.72
CA TRP A 271 19.97 -1.83 12.82
C TRP A 271 21.02 -2.64 13.58
N ARG A 272 21.57 -3.67 12.93
CA ARG A 272 22.52 -4.61 13.55
C ARG A 272 23.91 -4.44 12.98
N ASN A 273 24.91 -4.68 13.83
CA ASN A 273 26.32 -4.72 13.43
C ASN A 273 26.70 -6.17 13.08
N GLY A 274 27.53 -6.36 12.04
CA GLY A 274 27.76 -7.63 11.39
C GLY A 274 29.19 -7.81 10.86
N LEU A 275 29.60 -9.06 10.67
CA LEU A 275 30.84 -9.45 10.00
C LEU A 275 30.69 -10.83 9.37
N VAL A 276 31.59 -11.21 8.44
CA VAL A 276 31.55 -12.52 7.78
C VAL A 276 32.91 -13.21 7.88
N TRP A 277 32.92 -14.41 8.45
CA TRP A 277 34.03 -15.35 8.34
C TRP A 277 33.86 -16.23 7.12
N ALA A 278 34.95 -16.49 6.42
CA ALA A 278 34.96 -17.40 5.28
C ALA A 278 36.09 -18.43 5.39
N GLU A 279 35.79 -19.65 4.94
CA GLU A 279 36.72 -20.75 4.78
C GLU A 279 36.53 -21.36 3.40
N LEU A 280 37.54 -21.24 2.57
CA LEU A 280 37.62 -21.82 1.24
C LEU A 280 38.35 -23.16 1.31
N ASP A 281 37.65 -24.22 0.94
CA ASP A 281 38.17 -25.57 0.85
C ASP A 281 38.39 -25.94 -0.62
N LEU A 282 39.65 -25.86 -1.07
CA LEU A 282 40.00 -26.11 -2.46
C LEU A 282 39.98 -27.59 -2.85
N ASP A 283 40.11 -28.50 -1.87
CA ASP A 283 40.00 -29.94 -2.15
C ASP A 283 38.52 -30.35 -2.29
N ALA A 284 37.65 -29.80 -1.44
CA ALA A 284 36.20 -29.99 -1.55
C ALA A 284 35.57 -29.12 -2.66
N GLN A 285 36.30 -28.13 -3.17
CA GLN A 285 35.82 -27.07 -4.07
C GLN A 285 34.58 -26.33 -3.53
N GLU A 286 34.60 -26.00 -2.24
CA GLU A 286 33.49 -25.38 -1.52
C GLU A 286 33.96 -24.12 -0.79
N LEU A 287 33.14 -23.07 -0.81
CA LEU A 287 33.26 -21.90 0.04
C LEU A 287 32.27 -22.02 1.20
N ARG A 288 32.78 -21.94 2.43
CA ARG A 288 31.97 -21.93 3.66
C ARG A 288 31.96 -20.52 4.22
N LEU A 289 30.76 -19.97 4.42
CA LEU A 289 30.56 -18.64 4.99
C LEU A 289 29.87 -18.77 6.36
N GLN A 290 30.32 -17.96 7.31
CA GLN A 290 29.74 -17.89 8.65
C GLN A 290 29.51 -16.40 9.00
N PRO A 291 28.29 -15.89 8.74
CA PRO A 291 27.94 -14.52 9.07
C PRO A 291 27.67 -14.42 10.57
N ARG A 292 28.13 -13.33 11.18
CA ARG A 292 27.94 -13.03 12.61
C ARG A 292 27.20 -11.71 12.74
N LYS A 293 26.37 -11.60 13.78
CA LYS A 293 25.74 -10.36 14.20
C LYS A 293 26.00 -10.11 15.67
N TRP A 294 26.14 -8.85 16.05
CA TRP A 294 26.20 -8.44 17.44
C TRP A 294 24.80 -8.56 18.06
N GLU A 295 24.68 -9.31 19.16
CA GLU A 295 23.44 -9.40 19.95
C GLU A 295 23.61 -8.63 21.26
N PRO A 296 23.05 -7.41 21.36
CA PRO A 296 23.26 -6.54 22.53
C PRO A 296 22.81 -7.19 23.85
N ASN A 297 21.75 -8.00 23.84
CA ASN A 297 21.26 -8.63 25.07
C ASN A 297 22.20 -9.72 25.60
N GLN A 298 23.04 -10.28 24.73
CA GLN A 298 24.01 -11.31 25.07
C GLN A 298 25.44 -10.75 25.16
N GLN A 299 25.66 -9.51 24.72
CA GLN A 299 26.99 -8.90 24.61
C GLN A 299 27.98 -9.81 23.87
N ALA A 300 27.52 -10.44 22.79
CA ALA A 300 28.26 -11.47 22.09
C ALA A 300 27.97 -11.50 20.58
N TRP A 301 28.94 -11.99 19.81
CA TRP A 301 28.79 -12.27 18.39
C TRP A 301 28.15 -13.63 18.16
N ILE A 302 26.88 -13.62 17.74
CA ILE A 302 26.12 -14.85 17.47
C ILE A 302 26.03 -15.12 15.96
N PRO A 303 25.81 -16.37 15.52
CA PRO A 303 25.51 -16.66 14.12
C PRO A 303 24.32 -15.85 13.62
N ALA A 304 24.48 -15.17 12.49
CA ALA A 304 23.40 -14.45 11.82
C ALA A 304 22.61 -15.43 10.94
N THR A 305 21.75 -16.25 11.56
CA THR A 305 21.01 -17.32 10.87
C THR A 305 20.04 -16.84 9.80
N ASP A 306 19.69 -15.56 9.84
CA ASP A 306 18.85 -14.85 8.88
C ASP A 306 19.62 -14.22 7.70
N ALA A 307 20.96 -14.28 7.67
CA ALA A 307 21.78 -13.62 6.65
C ALA A 307 21.81 -14.37 5.30
N PHE A 308 21.91 -15.69 5.32
CA PHE A 308 22.02 -16.50 4.11
C PHE A 308 20.90 -17.56 4.04
N HIS A 309 20.55 -17.97 2.83
CA HIS A 309 19.42 -18.87 2.60
C HIS A 309 19.63 -20.25 3.26
N GLU A 310 18.62 -20.74 3.99
CA GLU A 310 18.69 -21.98 4.81
C GLU A 310 19.06 -23.24 4.02
N ASN A 311 18.70 -23.33 2.73
CA ASN A 311 19.09 -24.47 1.87
C ASN A 311 20.60 -24.72 1.77
N HIS A 312 21.44 -23.70 2.01
CA HIS A 312 22.90 -23.84 1.99
C HIS A 312 23.49 -24.09 3.38
N ARG A 313 22.67 -24.06 4.43
CA ARG A 313 23.11 -24.12 5.81
C ARG A 313 23.44 -25.55 6.24
N LYS A 314 24.60 -25.72 6.86
CA LYS A 314 25.02 -26.92 7.60
C LYS A 314 25.60 -26.50 8.94
N GLY A 315 24.80 -26.59 10.00
CA GLY A 315 25.15 -26.06 11.32
C GLY A 315 25.23 -24.53 11.28
N ASP A 316 26.36 -23.95 11.69
CA ASP A 316 26.60 -22.50 11.66
C ASP A 316 27.36 -22.02 10.42
N TRP A 317 27.38 -22.82 9.36
CA TRP A 317 28.06 -22.53 8.10
C TRP A 317 27.10 -22.62 6.92
N TRP A 318 27.27 -21.74 5.93
CA TRP A 318 26.60 -21.78 4.64
C TRP A 318 27.60 -22.17 3.58
N ILE A 319 27.30 -23.25 2.86
CA ILE A 319 28.24 -23.90 1.96
C ILE A 319 27.80 -23.66 0.52
N TYR A 320 28.67 -23.02 -0.24
CA TYR A 320 28.50 -22.73 -1.66
C TYR A 320 29.56 -23.49 -2.46
N PRO A 321 29.21 -24.12 -3.60
CA PRO A 321 30.23 -24.65 -4.50
C PRO A 321 31.03 -23.50 -5.12
N LEU A 322 32.30 -23.74 -5.38
CA LEU A 322 33.12 -22.78 -6.13
C LEU A 322 32.59 -22.60 -7.56
N PRO A 323 32.69 -21.37 -8.11
CA PRO A 323 32.48 -21.15 -9.53
C PRO A 323 33.46 -22.05 -10.34
N ASP A 324 32.99 -22.67 -11.43
CA ASP A 324 33.75 -23.61 -12.30
C ASP A 324 33.82 -25.10 -11.89
N THR A 325 32.93 -25.57 -10.99
CA THR A 325 32.89 -27.00 -10.61
C THR A 325 31.81 -27.80 -11.36
N SER A 326 32.03 -29.10 -11.58
CA SER A 326 31.00 -29.99 -12.19
C SER A 326 29.69 -30.03 -11.39
N ARG A 327 29.77 -29.89 -10.06
CA ARG A 327 28.62 -29.70 -9.16
C ARG A 327 27.89 -28.37 -9.40
N ALA A 328 28.60 -27.29 -9.72
CA ALA A 328 27.98 -26.03 -10.14
C ALA A 328 27.24 -26.20 -11.48
N LEU A 329 27.77 -27.00 -12.42
CA LEU A 329 27.11 -27.31 -13.70
C LEU A 329 25.87 -28.22 -13.56
N ASP A 330 25.80 -29.08 -12.53
CA ASP A 330 24.57 -29.85 -12.25
C ASP A 330 23.48 -28.98 -11.61
N ILE A 331 23.86 -27.96 -10.83
CA ILE A 331 22.94 -26.88 -10.39
C ILE A 331 22.49 -26.06 -11.61
N VAL A 332 23.34 -25.82 -12.62
CA VAL A 332 22.98 -25.13 -13.87
C VAL A 332 21.86 -25.83 -14.65
N LYS A 333 21.74 -27.16 -14.58
CA LYS A 333 20.61 -27.88 -15.20
C LYS A 333 19.29 -27.72 -14.44
N SER A 334 19.33 -27.40 -13.14
CA SER A 334 18.12 -27.09 -12.35
C SER A 334 17.82 -25.59 -12.28
N ALA A 335 18.82 -24.72 -12.46
CA ALA A 335 18.74 -23.27 -12.38
C ALA A 335 18.56 -22.55 -13.73
N ALA A 336 18.49 -23.28 -14.85
CA ALA A 336 18.11 -22.72 -16.16
C ALA A 336 16.62 -22.32 -16.27
N GLN A 337 15.99 -22.00 -15.14
CA GLN A 337 14.73 -21.28 -15.08
C GLN A 337 15.06 -19.91 -14.49
N PRO A 338 14.70 -18.81 -15.15
CA PRO A 338 14.93 -17.49 -14.59
C PRO A 338 14.20 -17.41 -13.25
N ASN A 339 14.94 -17.32 -12.13
CA ASN A 339 14.36 -17.11 -10.82
C ASN A 339 14.01 -15.63 -10.67
N VAL A 340 13.17 -15.13 -11.58
CA VAL A 340 12.49 -13.86 -11.43
C VAL A 340 11.56 -14.06 -10.24
N GLN A 341 11.88 -13.43 -9.11
CA GLN A 341 10.96 -13.46 -7.99
C GLN A 341 9.67 -12.75 -8.42
N PRO A 342 8.49 -13.34 -8.17
CA PRO A 342 7.25 -12.67 -8.46
C PRO A 342 7.17 -11.35 -7.67
N PRO A 343 6.68 -10.26 -8.26
CA PRO A 343 6.48 -9.00 -7.56
C PRO A 343 5.70 -9.19 -6.26
N GLN A 344 5.86 -8.27 -5.31
CA GLN A 344 5.10 -8.32 -4.06
C GLN A 344 3.60 -8.45 -4.33
N GLY A 345 2.97 -9.44 -3.70
CA GLY A 345 1.55 -9.77 -3.91
C GLY A 345 1.27 -10.70 -5.10
N TRP A 346 2.30 -11.27 -5.71
CA TRP A 346 2.20 -12.34 -6.71
C TRP A 346 2.94 -13.60 -6.26
N GLY A 347 2.51 -14.76 -6.74
CA GLY A 347 3.13 -16.05 -6.44
C GLY A 347 3.10 -16.99 -7.63
N VAL A 348 4.19 -17.73 -7.85
CA VAL A 348 4.28 -18.79 -8.86
C VAL A 348 4.14 -20.14 -8.18
N PHE A 349 3.27 -21.00 -8.71
CA PHE A 349 2.98 -22.31 -8.17
C PHE A 349 3.20 -23.40 -9.23
N ASP A 350 3.92 -24.46 -8.85
CA ASP A 350 4.07 -25.67 -9.64
C ASP A 350 2.94 -26.66 -9.28
N PRO A 351 2.09 -27.09 -10.24
CA PRO A 351 1.08 -28.11 -10.00
C PRO A 351 1.67 -29.38 -9.34
N LYS A 352 2.89 -29.80 -9.68
CA LYS A 352 3.51 -30.96 -9.01
C LYS A 352 3.64 -30.78 -7.51
N VAL A 353 4.01 -29.58 -7.06
CA VAL A 353 4.14 -29.25 -5.63
C VAL A 353 2.77 -29.15 -4.96
N LEU A 354 1.76 -28.65 -5.67
CA LEU A 354 0.39 -28.55 -5.15
C LEU A 354 -0.25 -29.93 -4.88
N SER A 355 0.18 -30.98 -5.58
CA SER A 355 -0.33 -32.35 -5.40
C SER A 355 -0.21 -32.87 -3.96
N GLN A 356 0.77 -32.38 -3.19
CA GLN A 356 0.98 -32.76 -1.79
C GLN A 356 -0.19 -32.37 -0.86
N TYR A 357 -1.03 -31.44 -1.31
CA TYR A 357 -2.18 -30.93 -0.56
C TYR A 357 -3.44 -31.78 -0.77
N PHE A 358 -3.40 -32.77 -1.66
CA PHE A 358 -4.51 -33.69 -1.91
C PHE A 358 -4.59 -34.78 -0.83
N LYS A 359 -4.87 -34.35 0.40
CA LYS A 359 -4.99 -35.18 1.60
C LYS A 359 -6.05 -34.61 2.55
N PRO A 360 -6.58 -35.38 3.51
CA PRO A 360 -7.55 -34.87 4.49
C PRO A 360 -6.99 -33.72 5.32
N LEU A 361 -7.85 -32.77 5.70
CA LEU A 361 -7.53 -31.72 6.66
C LEU A 361 -7.60 -32.26 8.10
N GLU A 362 -6.70 -31.76 8.93
CA GLU A 362 -6.85 -31.83 10.39
C GLU A 362 -8.17 -31.18 10.82
N GLU A 363 -8.83 -31.76 11.82
CA GLU A 363 -10.17 -31.37 12.26
C GLU A 363 -10.31 -29.85 12.49
N GLU A 364 -9.44 -29.25 13.29
CA GLU A 364 -9.48 -27.81 13.57
C GLU A 364 -9.37 -26.93 12.30
N ARG A 365 -8.58 -27.36 11.32
CA ARG A 365 -8.46 -26.63 10.03
C ARG A 365 -9.72 -26.81 9.18
N ALA A 366 -10.30 -28.01 9.17
CA ALA A 366 -11.55 -28.28 8.47
C ALA A 366 -12.69 -27.45 9.06
N ILE A 367 -12.86 -27.45 10.39
CA ILE A 367 -13.91 -26.67 11.05
C ILE A 367 -13.76 -25.17 10.79
N ARG A 368 -12.53 -24.63 10.82
CA ARG A 368 -12.30 -23.21 10.45
C ARG A 368 -12.70 -22.92 9.01
N PHE A 369 -12.35 -23.79 8.07
CA PHE A 369 -12.77 -23.65 6.68
C PHE A 369 -14.29 -23.67 6.54
N PHE A 370 -14.95 -24.65 7.18
CA PHE A 370 -16.40 -24.77 7.13
C PHE A 370 -17.14 -23.63 7.84
N ASN A 371 -16.45 -22.81 8.64
CA ASN A 371 -17.00 -21.60 9.22
C ASN A 371 -16.74 -20.34 8.36
N GLY A 372 -16.14 -20.50 7.17
CA GLY A 372 -15.95 -19.41 6.19
C GLY A 372 -14.55 -18.80 6.11
N ALA A 373 -13.52 -19.48 6.63
CA ALA A 373 -12.14 -19.00 6.48
C ALA A 373 -11.75 -18.88 5.00
N VAL A 374 -10.96 -17.85 4.63
CA VAL A 374 -10.41 -17.73 3.27
C VAL A 374 -9.61 -19.00 2.94
N PRO A 375 -9.87 -19.67 1.79
CA PRO A 375 -9.14 -20.86 1.42
C PRO A 375 -7.69 -20.52 1.06
N SER A 376 -6.76 -21.33 1.56
CA SER A 376 -5.40 -21.44 1.02
C SER A 376 -5.31 -22.65 0.09
N TRP A 377 -4.23 -22.78 -0.70
CA TRP A 377 -3.98 -23.99 -1.51
C TRP A 377 -4.12 -25.31 -0.71
N PRO A 378 -3.53 -25.47 0.49
CA PRO A 378 -3.75 -26.64 1.33
C PRO A 378 -5.21 -26.94 1.67
N MET A 379 -6.04 -25.90 1.83
CA MET A 379 -7.44 -26.05 2.21
C MET A 379 -8.31 -26.36 0.99
N ALA A 380 -8.16 -25.59 -0.08
CA ALA A 380 -8.97 -25.73 -1.30
C ALA A 380 -8.77 -27.10 -1.98
N LEU A 381 -7.54 -27.63 -1.97
CA LEU A 381 -7.22 -28.88 -2.68
C LEU A 381 -7.42 -30.15 -1.84
N SER A 382 -7.66 -30.01 -0.54
CA SER A 382 -7.85 -31.15 0.35
C SER A 382 -9.01 -32.04 -0.07
N THR A 383 -8.90 -33.34 0.21
CA THR A 383 -10.01 -34.30 0.06
C THR A 383 -11.15 -34.08 1.05
N SER A 384 -10.94 -33.27 2.10
CA SER A 384 -11.99 -32.85 3.04
C SER A 384 -12.89 -31.74 2.51
N VAL A 385 -12.53 -31.11 1.38
CA VAL A 385 -13.31 -30.04 0.76
C VAL A 385 -13.85 -30.54 -0.59
N PRO A 386 -15.18 -30.65 -0.76
CA PRO A 386 -15.75 -31.15 -2.00
C PRO A 386 -15.52 -30.16 -3.15
N ARG A 387 -15.47 -30.69 -4.37
CA ARG A 387 -15.44 -29.89 -5.60
C ARG A 387 -16.89 -29.67 -6.02
N ARG A 388 -17.28 -28.41 -6.12
CA ARG A 388 -18.60 -28.04 -6.63
C ARG A 388 -18.68 -28.24 -8.13
N LYS A 389 -19.88 -28.44 -8.68
CA LYS A 389 -20.12 -28.63 -10.13
C LYS A 389 -19.47 -27.55 -11.00
N ILE A 390 -19.49 -26.30 -10.52
CA ILE A 390 -18.87 -25.15 -11.21
C ILE A 390 -17.38 -25.35 -11.49
N VAL A 391 -16.65 -26.11 -10.66
CA VAL A 391 -15.22 -26.39 -10.84
C VAL A 391 -15.00 -27.17 -12.12
N GLY A 392 -15.84 -28.16 -12.40
CA GLY A 392 -15.79 -28.94 -13.63
C GLY A 392 -16.13 -28.11 -14.86
N ALA A 393 -17.14 -27.24 -14.76
CA ALA A 393 -17.52 -26.31 -15.83
C ALA A 393 -16.37 -25.35 -16.17
N LEU A 394 -15.74 -24.74 -15.16
CA LEU A 394 -14.57 -23.89 -15.34
C LEU A 394 -13.43 -24.68 -16.00
N ALA A 395 -13.10 -25.86 -15.48
CA ALA A 395 -11.99 -26.67 -16.00
C ALA A 395 -12.18 -27.12 -17.46
N ALA A 396 -13.43 -27.31 -17.89
CA ALA A 396 -13.77 -27.68 -19.27
C ALA A 396 -13.32 -26.61 -20.30
N HIS A 397 -13.40 -25.32 -19.94
CA HIS A 397 -13.04 -24.20 -20.84
C HIS A 397 -11.57 -24.16 -21.24
N LEU A 398 -10.69 -24.85 -20.49
CA LEU A 398 -9.26 -24.91 -20.73
C LEU A 398 -8.79 -26.31 -21.19
N GLN A 399 -9.70 -27.24 -21.50
CA GLN A 399 -9.32 -28.56 -22.02
C GLN A 399 -8.64 -28.48 -23.39
N GLU A 400 -9.07 -27.57 -24.26
CA GLU A 400 -8.50 -27.36 -25.61
C GLU A 400 -7.36 -26.32 -25.64
N ALA A 401 -6.90 -25.84 -24.49
CA ALA A 401 -5.94 -24.76 -24.38
C ALA A 401 -4.62 -25.03 -25.12
N GLU A 402 -4.17 -26.29 -25.15
CA GLU A 402 -2.89 -26.67 -25.74
C GLU A 402 -2.84 -26.51 -27.27
N GLY A 403 -4.00 -26.44 -27.93
CA GLY A 403 -4.16 -26.18 -29.36
C GLY A 403 -4.67 -24.77 -29.71
N SER A 404 -4.92 -23.91 -28.72
CA SER A 404 -5.42 -22.55 -28.96
C SER A 404 -4.31 -21.62 -29.43
N ALA A 405 -4.56 -20.87 -30.51
CA ALA A 405 -3.65 -19.83 -30.98
C ALA A 405 -3.77 -18.50 -30.21
N ARG A 406 -4.82 -18.34 -29.39
CA ARG A 406 -5.11 -17.12 -28.63
C ARG A 406 -5.26 -17.41 -27.13
N PRO A 407 -5.05 -16.40 -26.27
CA PRO A 407 -5.36 -16.50 -24.85
C PRO A 407 -6.83 -16.92 -24.65
N ILE A 408 -7.05 -17.80 -23.68
CA ILE A 408 -8.39 -18.14 -23.20
C ILE A 408 -8.56 -17.42 -21.87
N VAL A 409 -9.68 -16.69 -21.73
CA VAL A 409 -10.03 -15.96 -20.51
C VAL A 409 -11.35 -16.50 -20.02
N THR A 410 -11.36 -17.12 -18.85
CA THR A 410 -12.57 -17.63 -18.21
C THR A 410 -12.89 -16.77 -17.00
N LEU A 411 -14.09 -16.18 -16.96
CA LEU A 411 -14.57 -15.33 -15.87
C LEU A 411 -15.62 -16.07 -15.04
N LEU A 412 -15.37 -16.20 -13.74
CA LEU A 412 -16.33 -16.66 -12.73
C LEU A 412 -16.98 -15.45 -12.04
N LEU A 413 -18.29 -15.29 -12.22
CA LEU A 413 -19.08 -14.30 -11.50
C LEU A 413 -19.90 -14.95 -10.38
N ALA A 414 -19.93 -14.33 -9.21
CA ALA A 414 -20.81 -14.77 -8.12
C ALA A 414 -21.05 -13.63 -7.11
N ALA A 415 -22.13 -13.73 -6.34
CA ALA A 415 -22.32 -12.89 -5.16
C ALA A 415 -21.17 -13.05 -4.13
N GLY A 416 -21.10 -12.13 -3.17
CA GLY A 416 -20.15 -12.24 -2.05
C GLY A 416 -20.28 -13.58 -1.33
N CYS A 417 -19.17 -14.15 -0.86
CA CYS A 417 -19.17 -15.37 -0.03
C CYS A 417 -19.77 -16.66 -0.65
N GLU A 418 -19.98 -16.75 -1.96
CA GLU A 418 -20.44 -17.98 -2.65
C GLU A 418 -19.38 -19.10 -2.78
N GLY A 419 -18.14 -18.85 -2.35
CA GLY A 419 -17.03 -19.80 -2.50
C GLY A 419 -16.20 -19.63 -3.78
N LYS A 420 -16.23 -18.44 -4.40
CA LYS A 420 -15.46 -18.11 -5.62
C LYS A 420 -13.99 -18.49 -5.53
N THR A 421 -13.28 -18.04 -4.51
CA THR A 421 -11.84 -18.32 -4.35
C THR A 421 -11.58 -19.83 -4.24
N THR A 422 -12.44 -20.59 -3.56
CA THR A 422 -12.33 -22.06 -3.51
C THR A 422 -12.50 -22.66 -4.90
N ALA A 423 -13.54 -22.25 -5.63
CA ALA A 423 -13.79 -22.71 -6.99
C ALA A 423 -12.66 -22.34 -7.95
N LEU A 424 -12.10 -21.12 -7.82
CA LEU A 424 -10.97 -20.61 -8.60
C LEU A 424 -9.72 -21.48 -8.42
N LEU A 425 -9.32 -21.74 -7.16
CA LEU A 425 -8.15 -22.56 -6.84
C LEU A 425 -8.33 -24.02 -7.26
N GLN A 426 -9.52 -24.60 -7.01
CA GLN A 426 -9.83 -25.96 -7.42
C GLN A 426 -9.86 -26.10 -8.94
N ALA A 427 -10.46 -25.14 -9.67
CA ALA A 427 -10.50 -25.17 -11.13
C ALA A 427 -9.10 -25.05 -11.73
N ALA A 428 -8.26 -24.15 -11.19
CA ALA A 428 -6.88 -24.01 -11.61
C ALA A 428 -6.08 -25.32 -11.45
N TRP A 429 -6.30 -26.03 -10.34
CA TRP A 429 -5.74 -27.36 -10.14
C TRP A 429 -6.28 -28.36 -11.17
N GLU A 430 -7.60 -28.47 -11.35
CA GLU A 430 -8.19 -29.42 -12.31
C GLU A 430 -7.72 -29.17 -13.76
N MET A 431 -7.45 -27.92 -14.12
CA MET A 431 -6.94 -27.53 -15.45
C MET A 431 -5.48 -27.92 -15.68
N THR A 432 -4.68 -27.98 -14.62
CA THR A 432 -3.21 -28.12 -14.69
C THR A 432 -2.68 -29.41 -14.07
N LYS A 433 -3.52 -30.17 -13.35
CA LYS A 433 -3.16 -31.47 -12.78
C LYS A 433 -2.65 -32.39 -13.90
N GLU A 434 -1.61 -33.14 -13.58
CA GLU A 434 -0.97 -34.09 -14.52
C GLU A 434 -0.33 -33.44 -15.77
N LYS A 435 -0.27 -32.10 -15.86
CA LYS A 435 0.37 -31.38 -16.96
C LYS A 435 1.69 -30.73 -16.50
N PRO A 436 2.84 -31.43 -16.62
CA PRO A 436 4.13 -30.95 -16.08
C PRO A 436 4.68 -29.71 -16.78
N GLY A 437 4.19 -29.38 -17.98
CA GLY A 437 4.56 -28.18 -18.73
C GLY A 437 3.74 -26.93 -18.38
N TRP A 438 2.94 -26.97 -17.31
CA TRP A 438 2.12 -25.85 -16.86
C TRP A 438 2.66 -25.21 -15.58
N ARG A 439 2.46 -23.90 -15.46
CA ARG A 439 2.73 -23.09 -14.26
C ARG A 439 1.51 -22.23 -13.94
N ILE A 440 1.31 -21.97 -12.66
CA ILE A 440 0.24 -21.09 -12.18
C ILE A 440 0.88 -19.80 -11.66
N LEU A 441 0.46 -18.66 -12.19
CA LEU A 441 0.81 -17.34 -11.66
C LEU A 441 -0.43 -16.77 -10.96
N GLN A 442 -0.37 -16.62 -9.64
CA GLN A 442 -1.50 -16.14 -8.85
C GLN A 442 -1.19 -14.75 -8.28
N ARG A 443 -2.16 -13.84 -8.38
CA ARG A 443 -2.18 -12.62 -7.58
C ARG A 443 -2.66 -12.99 -6.17
N THR A 444 -1.74 -13.00 -5.22
CA THR A 444 -1.98 -13.42 -3.82
C THR A 444 -2.37 -12.26 -2.91
N ASP A 445 -2.12 -11.02 -3.35
CA ASP A 445 -2.64 -9.80 -2.75
C ASP A 445 -3.46 -9.04 -3.80
N ASP A 446 -4.78 -8.97 -3.61
CA ASP A 446 -5.70 -8.30 -4.54
C ASP A 446 -5.52 -6.77 -4.56
N ALA A 447 -4.65 -6.20 -3.72
CA ALA A 447 -4.18 -4.81 -3.83
C ALA A 447 -3.02 -4.64 -4.82
N ALA A 448 -2.25 -5.70 -5.10
CA ALA A 448 -1.04 -5.61 -5.89
C ALA A 448 -1.36 -5.14 -7.31
N PRO A 449 -0.64 -4.14 -7.85
CA PRO A 449 -0.90 -3.65 -9.20
C PRO A 449 -0.60 -4.72 -10.26
N MET A 450 -1.28 -4.63 -11.40
CA MET A 450 -1.01 -5.49 -12.57
C MET A 450 0.00 -4.83 -13.49
N GLU A 451 1.26 -4.85 -13.09
CA GLU A 451 2.35 -4.28 -13.89
C GLU A 451 2.88 -5.31 -14.92
N TRP A 452 2.32 -5.28 -16.13
CA TRP A 452 2.64 -6.26 -17.17
C TRP A 452 4.15 -6.41 -17.44
N ASN A 453 4.89 -5.30 -17.45
CA ASN A 453 6.34 -5.33 -17.68
C ASN A 453 7.12 -6.07 -16.59
N ALA A 454 6.59 -6.12 -15.36
CA ALA A 454 7.16 -6.89 -14.26
C ALA A 454 6.71 -8.36 -14.27
N LEU A 455 5.55 -8.65 -14.86
CA LEU A 455 5.00 -10.01 -14.95
C LEU A 455 5.50 -10.79 -16.18
N VAL A 456 5.72 -10.14 -17.33
CA VAL A 456 6.22 -10.78 -18.56
C VAL A 456 7.50 -11.59 -18.32
N PRO A 457 8.51 -11.09 -17.57
CA PRO A 457 9.72 -11.86 -17.30
C PRO A 457 9.49 -13.16 -16.51
N LEU A 458 8.38 -13.27 -15.76
CA LEU A 458 7.98 -14.51 -15.07
C LEU A 458 7.45 -15.55 -16.05
N LEU A 459 6.84 -15.13 -17.16
CA LEU A 459 6.12 -15.98 -18.10
C LEU A 459 7.07 -16.69 -19.06
N ALA A 460 7.91 -17.57 -18.51
CA ALA A 460 8.92 -18.31 -19.25
C ALA A 460 8.29 -19.11 -20.41
N ALA A 461 8.82 -18.93 -21.63
CA ALA A 461 8.22 -19.41 -22.86
C ALA A 461 8.17 -20.94 -22.96
N GLU A 462 9.00 -21.67 -22.22
CA GLU A 462 8.99 -23.13 -22.14
C GLU A 462 7.73 -23.69 -21.45
N TYR A 463 7.00 -22.86 -20.70
CA TYR A 463 5.78 -23.25 -20.01
C TYR A 463 4.53 -22.66 -20.64
N ARG A 464 3.41 -23.34 -20.37
CA ARG A 464 2.08 -22.73 -20.45
C ARG A 464 1.70 -22.17 -19.09
N TRP A 465 1.08 -21.00 -19.08
CA TRP A 465 0.79 -20.25 -17.89
C TRP A 465 -0.71 -20.10 -17.69
N LEU A 466 -1.18 -20.43 -16.50
CA LEU A 466 -2.51 -20.06 -16.03
C LEU A 466 -2.38 -18.93 -15.01
N VAL A 467 -2.87 -17.75 -15.37
CA VAL A 467 -2.87 -16.57 -14.52
C VAL A 467 -4.19 -16.51 -13.74
N LEU A 468 -4.11 -16.56 -12.40
CA LEU A 468 -5.25 -16.52 -11.49
C LEU A 468 -5.42 -15.14 -10.90
N LEU A 469 -6.59 -14.55 -11.15
CA LEU A 469 -6.94 -13.21 -10.70
C LEU A 469 -8.28 -13.28 -9.94
N ASP A 470 -8.22 -13.20 -8.61
CA ASP A 470 -9.39 -12.91 -7.80
C ASP A 470 -9.62 -11.38 -7.73
N GLU A 471 -10.82 -10.96 -7.37
CA GLU A 471 -11.26 -9.54 -7.46
C GLU A 471 -10.87 -8.88 -8.80
N ALA A 472 -11.11 -9.60 -9.90
CA ALA A 472 -10.61 -9.23 -11.23
C ALA A 472 -11.16 -7.90 -11.75
N ASP A 473 -12.28 -7.39 -11.21
CA ASP A 473 -12.85 -6.08 -11.51
C ASP A 473 -11.85 -4.93 -11.39
N ARG A 474 -10.85 -5.06 -10.51
CA ARG A 474 -9.81 -4.04 -10.28
C ARG A 474 -8.87 -3.81 -11.44
N ILE A 475 -8.57 -4.90 -12.14
CA ILE A 475 -7.50 -4.98 -13.14
C ILE A 475 -8.06 -5.40 -14.50
N ALA A 476 -9.38 -5.53 -14.63
CA ALA A 476 -10.02 -6.01 -15.85
C ALA A 476 -9.70 -5.13 -17.06
N LYS A 477 -9.70 -3.81 -16.89
CA LYS A 477 -9.34 -2.87 -17.96
C LYS A 477 -7.86 -2.95 -18.33
N ASP A 478 -7.00 -3.04 -17.33
CA ASP A 478 -5.56 -3.20 -17.54
C ASP A 478 -5.29 -4.53 -18.25
N LEU A 479 -5.93 -5.61 -17.82
CA LEU A 479 -5.89 -6.92 -18.45
C LEU A 479 -6.36 -6.86 -19.92
N PHE A 480 -7.45 -6.16 -20.21
CA PHE A 480 -7.93 -5.99 -21.58
C PHE A 480 -6.86 -5.32 -22.48
N VAL A 481 -6.23 -4.24 -21.98
CA VAL A 481 -5.13 -3.55 -22.67
C VAL A 481 -3.89 -4.45 -22.80
N ILE A 482 -3.61 -5.26 -21.79
CA ILE A 482 -2.50 -6.21 -21.78
C ILE A 482 -2.70 -7.30 -22.82
N LEU A 483 -3.89 -7.87 -22.92
CA LEU A 483 -4.24 -8.90 -23.91
C LEU A 483 -3.99 -8.42 -25.35
N GLN A 484 -4.16 -7.12 -25.63
CA GLN A 484 -3.83 -6.51 -26.93
C GLN A 484 -2.32 -6.48 -27.24
N LYS A 485 -1.48 -6.55 -26.19
CA LYS A 485 -0.02 -6.35 -26.25
C LYS A 485 0.76 -7.61 -25.91
N ILE A 486 0.11 -8.77 -25.79
CA ILE A 486 0.81 -10.03 -25.50
C ILE A 486 1.80 -10.34 -26.65
N PRO A 487 3.09 -10.56 -26.35
CA PRO A 487 4.09 -10.96 -27.33
C PRO A 487 3.64 -12.19 -28.13
N ALA A 488 3.97 -12.22 -29.43
CA ALA A 488 3.57 -13.33 -30.32
C ALA A 488 4.00 -14.72 -29.79
N GLU A 489 5.14 -14.80 -29.11
CA GLU A 489 5.68 -16.02 -28.50
C GLU A 489 4.88 -16.53 -27.28
N LEU A 490 4.10 -15.65 -26.63
CA LEU A 490 3.25 -15.95 -25.48
C LEU A 490 1.78 -16.15 -25.86
N GLN A 491 1.39 -15.81 -27.10
CA GLN A 491 0.03 -16.05 -27.58
C GLN A 491 -0.26 -17.56 -27.63
N GLY A 492 -1.42 -17.95 -27.09
CA GLY A 492 -1.80 -19.36 -26.96
C GLY A 492 -1.02 -20.15 -25.89
N ARG A 493 -0.10 -19.51 -25.16
CA ARG A 493 0.62 -20.10 -24.01
C ARG A 493 0.19 -19.54 -22.68
N VAL A 494 -0.37 -18.32 -22.65
CA VAL A 494 -0.83 -17.65 -21.44
C VAL A 494 -2.35 -17.56 -21.45
N HIS A 495 -2.98 -18.09 -20.41
CA HIS A 495 -4.42 -18.10 -20.23
C HIS A 495 -4.79 -17.53 -18.86
N PHE A 496 -6.03 -17.08 -18.70
CA PHE A 496 -6.48 -16.35 -17.51
C PHE A 496 -7.74 -16.99 -16.95
N LEU A 497 -7.77 -17.16 -15.63
CA LEU A 497 -8.96 -17.53 -14.88
C LEU A 497 -9.24 -16.43 -13.86
N LEU A 498 -10.38 -15.76 -14.04
CA LEU A 498 -10.79 -14.58 -13.32
C LEU A 498 -11.95 -14.92 -12.37
N ALA A 499 -11.99 -14.29 -11.20
CA ALA A 499 -13.17 -14.25 -10.35
C ALA A 499 -13.52 -12.81 -9.98
N SER A 500 -14.81 -12.46 -9.97
CA SER A 500 -15.29 -11.18 -9.46
C SER A 500 -16.73 -11.28 -8.95
N ARG A 501 -17.18 -10.26 -8.21
CA ARG A 501 -18.61 -10.11 -7.92
C ARG A 501 -19.33 -9.55 -9.13
N ASP A 502 -20.56 -10.00 -9.35
CA ASP A 502 -21.39 -9.50 -10.44
C ASP A 502 -21.55 -7.96 -10.42
N THR A 503 -21.82 -7.40 -9.24
CA THR A 503 -21.97 -5.95 -9.06
C THR A 503 -20.68 -5.18 -9.32
N ASP A 504 -19.55 -5.70 -8.85
CA ASP A 504 -18.25 -5.04 -8.96
C ASP A 504 -17.73 -5.08 -10.41
N TRP A 505 -17.95 -6.19 -11.11
CA TRP A 505 -17.64 -6.33 -12.53
C TRP A 505 -18.44 -5.35 -13.40
N LEU A 506 -19.72 -5.13 -13.07
CA LEU A 506 -20.56 -4.13 -13.74
C LEU A 506 -20.10 -2.70 -13.39
N ALA A 507 -19.80 -2.44 -12.12
CA ALA A 507 -19.36 -1.12 -11.65
C ALA A 507 -18.01 -0.70 -12.27
N SER A 508 -17.08 -1.64 -12.47
CA SER A 508 -15.82 -1.40 -13.17
C SER A 508 -16.00 -1.09 -14.65
N ARG A 509 -17.19 -1.39 -15.20
CA ARG A 509 -17.54 -1.32 -16.63
C ARG A 509 -16.75 -2.28 -17.50
N ALA A 510 -16.11 -3.29 -16.91
CA ALA A 510 -15.34 -4.30 -17.65
C ALA A 510 -16.21 -5.11 -18.61
N ASN A 511 -17.51 -5.22 -18.34
CA ASN A 511 -18.49 -5.86 -19.22
C ASN A 511 -18.73 -5.09 -20.54
N LEU A 512 -18.33 -3.82 -20.64
CA LEU A 512 -18.46 -3.01 -21.86
C LEU A 512 -17.28 -3.20 -22.82
N GLU A 513 -16.19 -3.84 -22.38
CA GLU A 513 -15.02 -4.07 -23.21
C GLU A 513 -15.26 -5.20 -24.23
N ASN A 514 -14.65 -5.10 -25.41
CA ASN A 514 -14.82 -6.10 -26.48
C ASN A 514 -13.86 -7.29 -26.33
N TRP A 515 -14.03 -8.09 -25.28
CA TRP A 515 -13.12 -9.20 -24.92
C TRP A 515 -12.86 -10.20 -26.05
N THR A 516 -13.87 -10.51 -26.87
CA THR A 516 -13.77 -11.46 -27.98
C THR A 516 -12.85 -10.98 -29.11
N SER A 517 -12.54 -9.68 -29.17
CA SER A 517 -11.58 -9.14 -30.15
C SER A 517 -10.13 -9.53 -29.84
N VAL A 518 -9.80 -9.82 -28.57
CA VAL A 518 -8.42 -10.05 -28.09
C VAL A 518 -8.18 -11.45 -27.54
N CYS A 519 -9.24 -12.17 -27.15
CA CYS A 519 -9.14 -13.50 -26.53
C CYS A 519 -10.38 -14.35 -26.80
N THR A 520 -10.30 -15.64 -26.49
CA THR A 520 -11.48 -16.50 -26.35
C THR A 520 -12.04 -16.28 -24.95
N PHE A 521 -13.12 -15.50 -24.86
CA PHE A 521 -13.74 -15.12 -23.58
C PHE A 521 -14.91 -16.04 -23.24
N GLN A 522 -14.85 -16.67 -22.06
CA GLN A 522 -15.89 -17.53 -21.51
C GLN A 522 -16.35 -16.97 -20.16
N GLN A 523 -17.63 -17.09 -19.86
CA GLN A 523 -18.19 -16.60 -18.61
C GLN A 523 -19.06 -17.66 -17.96
N GLU A 524 -18.81 -17.89 -16.68
CA GLU A 524 -19.56 -18.78 -15.82
C GLU A 524 -20.11 -18.01 -14.62
N ARG A 525 -21.27 -18.45 -14.10
CA ARG A 525 -21.87 -17.85 -12.92
C ARG A 525 -22.11 -18.89 -11.84
N LEU A 526 -21.62 -18.60 -10.63
CA LEU A 526 -21.90 -19.37 -9.42
C LEU A 526 -23.00 -18.68 -8.64
N ALA A 527 -24.14 -19.35 -8.49
CA ALA A 527 -25.27 -18.81 -7.75
C ALA A 527 -25.96 -19.91 -6.95
N GLY A 528 -26.14 -19.66 -5.65
CA GLY A 528 -26.85 -20.58 -4.76
C GLY A 528 -26.14 -21.93 -4.59
N LEU A 529 -26.93 -22.92 -4.19
CA LEU A 529 -26.48 -24.27 -3.91
C LEU A 529 -27.50 -25.25 -4.50
N ASP A 530 -27.04 -26.15 -5.39
CA ASP A 530 -27.86 -27.22 -5.93
C ASP A 530 -27.79 -28.48 -5.06
N GLY A 531 -28.66 -29.46 -5.31
CA GLY A 531 -28.77 -30.67 -4.49
C GLY A 531 -27.50 -31.53 -4.48
N GLU A 532 -26.79 -31.64 -5.61
CA GLU A 532 -25.55 -32.41 -5.71
C GLU A 532 -24.42 -31.74 -4.90
N ASP A 533 -24.24 -30.42 -5.03
CA ASP A 533 -23.27 -29.66 -4.25
C ASP A 533 -23.64 -29.71 -2.75
N ALA A 534 -24.92 -29.59 -2.40
CA ALA A 534 -25.40 -29.63 -1.01
C ALA A 534 -25.13 -31.00 -0.37
N GLU A 535 -25.41 -32.09 -1.08
CA GLU A 535 -25.13 -33.44 -0.62
C GLU A 535 -23.63 -33.64 -0.39
N ALA A 536 -22.79 -33.24 -1.33
CA ALA A 536 -21.34 -33.35 -1.22
C ALA A 536 -20.79 -32.57 0.00
N ILE A 537 -21.34 -31.39 0.27
CA ILE A 537 -20.96 -30.54 1.41
C ILE A 537 -21.41 -31.15 2.74
N VAL A 538 -22.66 -31.58 2.85
CA VAL A 538 -23.18 -32.24 4.06
C VAL A 538 -22.40 -33.52 4.35
N LYS A 539 -22.09 -34.30 3.32
CA LYS A 539 -21.26 -35.50 3.44
C LYS A 539 -19.86 -35.18 3.95
N ALA A 540 -19.22 -34.14 3.40
CA ALA A 540 -17.90 -33.69 3.86
C ALA A 540 -17.92 -33.20 5.31
N TRP A 541 -18.97 -32.49 5.72
CA TRP A 541 -19.16 -32.06 7.12
C TRP A 541 -19.40 -33.25 8.06
N ASN A 542 -20.18 -34.24 7.64
CA ASN A 542 -20.52 -35.41 8.44
C ASN A 542 -19.27 -36.24 8.83
N VAL A 543 -18.22 -36.23 8.01
CA VAL A 543 -16.91 -36.85 8.34
C VAL A 543 -16.34 -36.32 9.66
N PHE A 544 -16.63 -35.07 10.02
CA PHE A 544 -16.16 -34.42 11.24
C PHE A 544 -17.25 -34.40 12.35
N GLY A 545 -18.28 -35.24 12.22
CA GLY A 545 -19.34 -35.44 13.21
C GLY A 545 -20.11 -34.17 13.57
N ALA A 546 -20.49 -34.05 14.84
CA ALA A 546 -21.30 -32.93 15.33
C ALA A 546 -20.60 -31.57 15.18
N ARG A 547 -19.28 -31.51 15.35
CA ARG A 547 -18.49 -30.28 15.13
C ARG A 547 -18.46 -29.89 13.66
N GLY A 548 -18.38 -30.90 12.79
CA GLY A 548 -18.48 -30.77 11.34
C GLY A 548 -19.83 -30.24 10.90
N LEU A 549 -20.94 -30.76 11.40
CA LEU A 549 -22.30 -30.38 10.99
C LEU A 549 -22.86 -29.14 11.70
N GLY A 550 -22.38 -28.80 12.90
CA GLY A 550 -22.95 -27.75 13.73
C GLY A 550 -24.39 -28.08 14.16
N ASP A 551 -25.29 -27.09 14.14
CA ASP A 551 -26.71 -27.28 14.47
C ASP A 551 -27.42 -28.31 13.57
N LEU A 552 -26.93 -28.53 12.35
CA LEU A 552 -27.45 -29.55 11.42
C LEU A 552 -27.27 -30.98 11.97
N ALA A 553 -26.37 -31.19 12.93
CA ALA A 553 -26.20 -32.46 13.64
C ALA A 553 -27.47 -32.88 14.41
N LYS A 554 -28.28 -31.89 14.85
CA LYS A 554 -29.54 -32.09 15.59
C LYS A 554 -30.70 -32.53 14.68
N ILE A 555 -30.52 -32.42 13.36
CA ILE A 555 -31.50 -32.78 12.35
C ILE A 555 -31.28 -34.23 11.87
N PRO A 556 -32.35 -35.01 11.62
CA PRO A 556 -32.26 -36.34 10.99
C PRO A 556 -31.48 -36.32 9.68
N GLU A 557 -30.62 -37.31 9.45
CA GLU A 557 -29.66 -37.35 8.33
C GLU A 557 -30.33 -37.16 6.95
N GLU A 558 -31.47 -37.80 6.74
CA GLU A 558 -32.29 -37.73 5.51
C GLU A 558 -32.83 -36.33 5.18
N GLN A 559 -32.89 -35.41 6.16
CA GLN A 559 -33.43 -34.05 5.97
C GLN A 559 -32.33 -32.98 5.88
N ARG A 560 -31.06 -33.33 6.14
CA ARG A 560 -29.97 -32.34 6.29
C ARG A 560 -29.70 -31.59 4.99
N VAL A 561 -29.71 -32.30 3.86
CA VAL A 561 -29.46 -31.74 2.52
C VAL A 561 -30.58 -30.76 2.15
N ASP A 562 -31.83 -31.18 2.29
CA ASP A 562 -33.02 -30.36 1.99
C ASP A 562 -33.05 -29.06 2.82
N ILE A 563 -32.67 -29.12 4.09
CA ILE A 563 -32.62 -27.93 4.95
C ILE A 563 -31.54 -26.96 4.50
N LEU A 564 -30.34 -27.44 4.17
CA LEU A 564 -29.26 -26.59 3.67
C LEU A 564 -29.65 -25.91 2.35
N GLU A 565 -30.26 -26.67 1.43
CA GLU A 565 -30.73 -26.14 0.15
C GLU A 565 -31.83 -25.08 0.35
N ARG A 566 -32.82 -25.36 1.21
CA ARG A 566 -33.88 -24.40 1.54
C ARG A 566 -33.32 -23.10 2.10
N GLN A 567 -32.38 -23.17 3.05
CA GLN A 567 -31.74 -21.98 3.61
C GLN A 567 -30.95 -21.20 2.54
N ALA A 568 -30.28 -21.88 1.62
CA ALA A 568 -29.59 -21.22 0.50
C ALA A 568 -30.57 -20.49 -0.42
N ARG A 569 -31.72 -21.08 -0.72
CA ARG A 569 -32.78 -20.43 -1.53
C ARG A 569 -33.41 -19.23 -0.82
N GLU A 570 -33.56 -19.28 0.50
CA GLU A 570 -34.07 -18.16 1.31
C GLU A 570 -33.08 -16.99 1.32
N GLU A 571 -31.80 -17.26 1.59
CA GLU A 571 -30.74 -16.24 1.61
C GLU A 571 -30.41 -15.70 0.22
N ALA A 572 -30.67 -16.45 -0.87
CA ALA A 572 -30.54 -15.93 -2.22
C ALA A 572 -31.43 -14.70 -2.50
N ARG A 573 -32.49 -14.49 -1.72
CA ARG A 573 -33.37 -13.31 -1.84
C ARG A 573 -32.75 -12.03 -1.29
N SER A 574 -31.69 -12.13 -0.47
CA SER A 574 -31.07 -10.99 0.23
C SER A 574 -29.86 -10.41 -0.52
N ASN A 575 -29.45 -10.95 -1.67
CA ASN A 575 -28.25 -10.56 -2.46
C ASN A 575 -26.91 -10.59 -1.69
N GLN A 576 -26.86 -11.12 -0.46
CA GLN A 576 -25.68 -11.09 0.43
C GLN A 576 -24.95 -12.45 0.58
N GLY A 577 -25.01 -13.29 -0.46
CA GLY A 577 -24.30 -14.57 -0.51
C GLY A 577 -25.13 -15.73 0.04
N ALA A 578 -25.89 -16.36 -0.85
CA ALA A 578 -26.86 -17.41 -0.55
C ALA A 578 -26.22 -18.59 0.20
N PHE A 579 -25.06 -19.05 -0.28
CA PHE A 579 -24.40 -20.22 0.29
C PHE A 579 -23.86 -19.98 1.71
N PHE A 580 -23.18 -18.85 1.94
CA PHE A 580 -22.60 -18.57 3.25
C PHE A 580 -23.65 -18.21 4.31
N GLY A 581 -24.70 -17.46 3.92
CA GLY A 581 -25.85 -17.23 4.79
C GLY A 581 -26.51 -18.54 5.24
N ALA A 582 -26.71 -19.48 4.30
CA ALA A 582 -27.25 -20.80 4.61
C ALA A 582 -26.36 -21.61 5.53
N LEU A 583 -25.05 -21.61 5.27
CA LEU A 583 -24.05 -22.26 6.12
C LEU A 583 -24.10 -21.72 7.56
N LEU A 584 -24.20 -20.41 7.75
CA LEU A 584 -24.33 -19.81 9.09
C LEU A 584 -25.63 -20.25 9.76
N ALA A 585 -26.74 -20.24 9.02
CA ALA A 585 -28.05 -20.61 9.55
C ALA A 585 -28.06 -22.06 10.04
N VAL A 586 -27.49 -23.00 9.28
CA VAL A 586 -27.54 -24.42 9.63
C VAL A 586 -26.44 -24.87 10.60
N ARG A 587 -25.32 -24.14 10.70
CA ARG A 587 -24.23 -24.50 11.61
C ARG A 587 -24.29 -23.80 12.96
N HIS A 588 -24.68 -22.52 12.97
CA HIS A 588 -24.57 -21.62 14.13
C HIS A 588 -25.88 -20.92 14.50
N GLY A 589 -27.00 -21.24 13.84
CA GLY A 589 -28.25 -20.50 13.96
C GLY A 589 -28.74 -20.26 15.39
N SER A 590 -28.53 -21.22 16.29
CA SER A 590 -28.95 -21.11 17.70
C SER A 590 -27.89 -20.53 18.66
N ASP A 591 -26.61 -20.45 18.25
CA ASP A 591 -25.49 -20.06 19.13
C ASP A 591 -24.61 -18.93 18.56
N LEU A 592 -25.11 -18.19 17.57
CA LEU A 592 -24.33 -17.18 16.84
C LEU A 592 -23.76 -16.07 17.75
N HIS A 593 -24.48 -15.68 18.81
CA HIS A 593 -24.02 -14.67 19.78
C HIS A 593 -22.77 -15.14 20.53
N ASN A 594 -22.81 -16.36 21.08
CA ASN A 594 -21.68 -16.94 21.80
C ASN A 594 -20.49 -17.21 20.87
N HIS A 595 -20.76 -17.63 19.62
CA HIS A 595 -19.72 -17.77 18.59
C HIS A 595 -19.02 -16.43 18.32
N ALA A 596 -19.78 -15.35 18.16
CA ALA A 596 -19.26 -13.99 17.99
C ALA A 596 -18.46 -13.52 19.21
N ARG A 597 -18.91 -13.80 20.43
CA ARG A 597 -18.20 -13.51 21.69
C ARG A 597 -16.83 -14.19 21.76
N LEU A 598 -16.78 -15.51 21.58
CA LEU A 598 -15.53 -16.26 21.58
C LEU A 598 -14.56 -15.79 20.48
N MET A 599 -15.09 -15.42 19.32
CA MET A 599 -14.27 -14.83 18.24
C MET A 599 -13.65 -13.50 18.67
N LEU A 600 -14.44 -12.59 19.23
CA LEU A 600 -13.96 -11.28 19.69
C LEU A 600 -12.95 -11.40 20.84
N GLU A 601 -13.11 -12.36 21.76
CA GLU A 601 -12.12 -12.65 22.82
C GLU A 601 -10.76 -13.04 22.22
N ARG A 602 -10.76 -14.00 21.28
CA ARG A 602 -9.51 -14.44 20.61
C ARG A 602 -8.87 -13.31 19.82
N LEU A 603 -9.65 -12.51 19.10
CA LEU A 603 -9.15 -11.39 18.30
C LEU A 603 -8.67 -10.23 19.18
N GLY A 604 -9.22 -10.06 20.38
CA GLY A 604 -8.75 -9.09 21.37
C GLY A 604 -7.36 -9.38 21.91
N GLN A 605 -6.90 -10.64 21.86
CA GLN A 605 -5.54 -11.02 22.26
C GLN A 605 -4.51 -10.79 21.15
N ARG A 606 -4.95 -10.62 19.90
CA ARG A 606 -4.06 -10.40 18.75
C ARG A 606 -3.82 -8.91 18.52
N LYS A 607 -2.64 -8.44 18.93
CA LYS A 607 -2.20 -7.05 18.72
C LYS A 607 -1.83 -6.80 17.26
N ILE A 608 -2.18 -5.61 16.78
CA ILE A 608 -1.69 -5.09 15.50
C ILE A 608 -0.39 -4.34 15.80
N PRO A 609 0.73 -4.58 15.07
CA PRO A 609 2.03 -3.98 15.39
C PRO A 609 2.05 -2.45 15.48
N SER A 610 1.14 -1.80 14.75
CA SER A 610 1.01 -0.35 14.67
C SER A 610 0.07 0.26 15.73
N GLY A 611 -0.58 -0.56 16.56
CA GLY A 611 -1.52 -0.11 17.59
C GLY A 611 -2.89 -0.81 17.51
N GLY A 612 -3.50 -1.05 18.67
CA GLY A 612 -4.80 -1.74 18.77
C GLY A 612 -4.74 -3.27 18.60
N THR A 613 -5.91 -3.87 18.40
CA THR A 613 -6.10 -5.32 18.28
C THR A 613 -6.96 -5.67 17.06
N LEU A 614 -6.91 -6.93 16.61
CA LEU A 614 -7.80 -7.39 15.54
C LEU A 614 -9.30 -7.27 15.92
N ARG A 615 -9.63 -7.29 17.21
CA ARG A 615 -10.99 -6.96 17.68
C ARG A 615 -11.37 -5.52 17.36
N ASN A 616 -10.47 -4.56 17.53
CA ASN A 616 -10.74 -3.16 17.17
C ASN A 616 -11.00 -3.02 15.66
N ALA A 617 -10.18 -3.67 14.84
CA ALA A 617 -10.39 -3.69 13.39
C ALA A 617 -11.75 -4.30 13.00
N LEU A 618 -12.10 -5.44 13.60
CA LEU A 618 -13.38 -6.09 13.34
C LEU A 618 -14.57 -5.26 13.85
N ALA A 619 -14.42 -4.52 14.95
CA ALA A 619 -15.46 -3.65 15.47
C ALA A 619 -15.83 -2.53 14.48
N PHE A 620 -14.83 -1.87 13.87
CA PHE A 620 -15.08 -0.86 12.82
C PHE A 620 -15.82 -1.45 11.61
N ILE A 621 -15.38 -2.63 11.15
CA ILE A 621 -15.98 -3.31 10.00
C ILE A 621 -17.42 -3.74 10.31
N ALA A 622 -17.65 -4.30 11.50
CA ALA A 622 -18.96 -4.76 11.94
C ALA A 622 -19.95 -3.61 12.12
N ALA A 623 -19.53 -2.50 12.73
CA ALA A 623 -20.39 -1.32 12.94
C ALA A 623 -20.92 -0.76 11.60
N MET A 624 -20.04 -0.60 10.61
CA MET A 624 -20.44 -0.14 9.27
C MET A 624 -21.41 -1.13 8.61
N HIS A 625 -21.05 -2.42 8.59
CA HIS A 625 -21.84 -3.42 7.87
C HIS A 625 -23.21 -3.70 8.54
N SER A 626 -23.31 -3.65 9.88
CA SER A 626 -24.58 -3.85 10.59
C SER A 626 -25.60 -2.76 10.25
N GLU A 627 -25.14 -1.53 10.05
CA GLU A 627 -25.95 -0.38 9.67
C GLU A 627 -26.31 -0.35 8.18
N GLY A 628 -25.70 -1.23 7.36
CA GLY A 628 -25.85 -1.24 5.90
C GLY A 628 -25.00 -0.17 5.20
N LEU A 629 -23.98 0.36 5.89
CA LEU A 629 -23.06 1.35 5.35
C LEU A 629 -21.91 0.62 4.65
N GLU A 630 -22.07 0.40 3.34
CA GLU A 630 -21.24 -0.50 2.55
C GLU A 630 -19.99 0.17 1.93
N PHE A 631 -19.49 1.24 2.56
CA PHE A 631 -18.43 2.09 2.01
C PHE A 631 -17.16 2.24 2.88
N LEU A 632 -16.96 1.34 3.86
CA LEU A 632 -15.72 1.32 4.65
C LEU A 632 -14.53 0.95 3.78
N SER A 633 -13.68 1.92 3.45
CA SER A 633 -12.53 1.71 2.56
C SER A 633 -11.23 1.39 3.31
N ARG A 634 -10.26 0.79 2.60
CA ARG A 634 -8.93 0.45 3.15
C ARG A 634 -8.20 1.67 3.74
N PRO A 635 -8.11 2.84 3.08
CA PRO A 635 -7.47 4.02 3.67
C PRO A 635 -8.09 4.46 5.01
N VAL A 636 -9.41 4.44 5.10
CA VAL A 636 -10.14 4.84 6.31
C VAL A 636 -9.86 3.88 7.46
N LEU A 637 -9.93 2.57 7.21
CA LEU A 637 -9.61 1.56 8.22
C LEU A 637 -8.13 1.62 8.63
N SER A 638 -7.24 1.88 7.68
CA SER A 638 -5.80 2.07 7.93
C SER A 638 -5.56 3.20 8.91
N GLN A 639 -6.15 4.36 8.64
CA GLN A 639 -6.01 5.56 9.47
C GLN A 639 -6.61 5.33 10.87
N ALA A 640 -7.80 4.71 10.95
CA ALA A 640 -8.48 4.42 12.22
C ALA A 640 -7.70 3.46 13.13
N LEU A 641 -6.86 2.59 12.53
CA LEU A 641 -6.02 1.64 13.25
C LEU A 641 -4.57 2.11 13.40
N SER A 642 -4.26 3.33 12.92
CA SER A 642 -2.88 3.84 12.78
C SER A 642 -1.93 2.85 12.07
N CYS A 643 -2.46 2.02 11.17
CA CYS A 643 -1.72 1.00 10.44
C CYS A 643 -1.26 1.56 9.10
N PRO A 644 0.01 1.40 8.69
CA PRO A 644 0.44 1.77 7.34
C PRO A 644 -0.37 1.01 6.28
N LEU A 645 -0.81 1.71 5.23
CA LEU A 645 -1.71 1.15 4.21
C LEU A 645 -1.13 -0.09 3.54
N GLU A 646 0.19 -0.11 3.26
CA GLU A 646 0.88 -1.29 2.70
C GLU A 646 0.91 -2.51 3.65
N LYS A 647 0.74 -2.30 4.97
CA LYS A 647 0.79 -3.36 5.99
C LYS A 647 -0.61 -3.82 6.41
N LEU A 648 -1.66 -3.06 6.08
CA LEU A 648 -3.04 -3.33 6.46
C LEU A 648 -3.49 -4.74 6.03
N HIS A 649 -3.15 -5.16 4.81
CA HIS A 649 -3.52 -6.49 4.33
C HIS A 649 -2.86 -7.59 5.18
N ARG A 650 -1.54 -7.56 5.34
CA ARG A 650 -0.77 -8.58 6.08
C ARG A 650 -1.14 -8.63 7.56
N HIS A 651 -1.28 -7.48 8.21
CA HIS A 651 -1.42 -7.41 9.66
C HIS A 651 -2.87 -7.40 10.14
N VAL A 652 -3.84 -7.10 9.27
CA VAL A 652 -5.25 -6.96 9.66
C VAL A 652 -6.17 -7.83 8.80
N LEU A 653 -6.24 -7.59 7.49
CA LEU A 653 -7.26 -8.23 6.64
C LEU A 653 -7.01 -9.73 6.46
N ALA A 654 -5.76 -10.16 6.24
CA ALA A 654 -5.44 -11.58 6.09
C ALA A 654 -5.70 -12.37 7.39
N PRO A 655 -5.26 -11.92 8.59
CA PRO A 655 -5.64 -12.56 9.85
C PRO A 655 -7.16 -12.59 10.11
N LEU A 656 -7.89 -11.52 9.81
CA LEU A 656 -9.36 -11.50 9.96
C LEU A 656 -10.05 -12.44 8.97
N GLY A 657 -9.52 -12.56 7.75
CA GLY A 657 -10.00 -13.51 6.74
C GLY A 657 -9.79 -14.96 7.15
N GLN A 658 -8.67 -15.28 7.81
CA GLN A 658 -8.38 -16.63 8.34
C GLN A 658 -9.31 -17.02 9.50
N GLU A 659 -9.81 -16.05 10.27
CA GLU A 659 -10.76 -16.28 11.37
C GLU A 659 -12.23 -16.18 10.90
N ALA A 660 -12.47 -16.11 9.58
CA ALA A 660 -13.80 -15.94 8.99
C ALA A 660 -14.56 -14.68 9.47
N ALA A 661 -13.83 -13.66 9.91
CA ALA A 661 -14.39 -12.47 10.54
C ALA A 661 -14.75 -11.38 9.51
N ALA A 662 -13.84 -11.14 8.57
CA ALA A 662 -13.98 -10.10 7.55
C ALA A 662 -13.77 -10.64 6.13
N THR A 663 -14.28 -9.90 5.15
CA THR A 663 -14.11 -10.08 3.71
C THR A 663 -14.03 -8.71 3.04
N GLY A 664 -13.53 -8.66 1.81
CA GLY A 664 -13.42 -7.41 1.06
C GLY A 664 -14.22 -7.42 -0.23
N THR A 665 -14.30 -6.23 -0.81
CA THR A 665 -14.24 -6.01 -2.25
C THR A 665 -12.96 -5.22 -2.56
N SER A 666 -12.83 -4.85 -3.83
CA SER A 666 -11.78 -3.99 -4.33
C SER A 666 -11.67 -2.64 -3.61
N LEU A 667 -12.79 -2.04 -3.23
CA LEU A 667 -12.83 -0.71 -2.62
C LEU A 667 -13.17 -0.73 -1.13
N PHE A 668 -13.96 -1.72 -0.70
CA PHE A 668 -14.62 -1.69 0.60
C PHE A 668 -14.44 -2.98 1.39
N ILE A 669 -14.64 -2.90 2.70
CA ILE A 669 -14.38 -3.97 3.66
C ILE A 669 -15.68 -4.27 4.41
N PHE A 670 -16.00 -5.54 4.54
CA PHE A 670 -17.24 -6.05 5.10
C PHE A 670 -16.95 -7.16 6.11
N THR A 671 -17.90 -7.43 7.01
CA THR A 671 -17.93 -8.75 7.64
C THR A 671 -18.41 -9.78 6.62
N ARG A 672 -18.20 -11.07 6.87
CA ARG A 672 -18.61 -12.13 5.93
C ARG A 672 -20.11 -12.16 5.63
N HIS A 673 -20.94 -11.67 6.55
CA HIS A 673 -22.38 -11.60 6.39
C HIS A 673 -22.96 -10.55 7.34
N LYS A 674 -24.04 -9.87 6.94
CA LYS A 674 -24.67 -8.85 7.79
C LYS A 674 -25.17 -9.41 9.13
N ARG A 675 -25.70 -10.64 9.15
CA ARG A 675 -26.08 -11.34 10.40
C ARG A 675 -24.91 -11.47 11.39
N ILE A 676 -23.69 -11.72 10.89
CA ILE A 676 -22.48 -11.73 11.73
C ILE A 676 -22.19 -10.32 12.23
N ALA A 677 -22.29 -9.29 11.37
CA ALA A 677 -22.07 -7.90 11.80
C ALA A 677 -23.02 -7.51 12.95
N THR A 678 -24.31 -7.79 12.80
CA THR A 678 -25.32 -7.52 13.84
C THR A 678 -25.02 -8.28 15.13
N ALA A 679 -24.66 -9.57 15.05
CA ALA A 679 -24.28 -10.35 16.22
C ALA A 679 -23.00 -9.80 16.90
N LEU A 680 -21.98 -9.43 16.11
CA LEU A 680 -20.74 -8.83 16.62
C LEU A 680 -21.01 -7.50 17.32
N VAL A 681 -21.83 -6.63 16.74
CA VAL A 681 -22.19 -5.33 17.36
C VAL A 681 -22.95 -5.54 18.66
N SER A 682 -23.95 -6.44 18.68
CA SER A 682 -24.68 -6.80 19.90
C SER A 682 -23.73 -7.31 21.01
N VAL A 683 -22.78 -8.17 20.67
CA VAL A 683 -21.79 -8.68 21.62
C VAL A 683 -20.84 -7.57 22.08
N LEU A 684 -20.37 -6.71 21.16
CA LEU A 684 -19.50 -5.59 21.49
C LEU A 684 -20.16 -4.62 22.48
N GLU A 685 -21.44 -4.31 22.27
CA GLU A 685 -22.22 -3.46 23.16
C GLU A 685 -22.50 -4.13 24.52
N ASN A 686 -23.07 -5.33 24.50
CA ASN A 686 -23.59 -5.97 25.71
C ASN A 686 -22.52 -6.66 26.56
N ASP A 687 -21.57 -7.33 25.92
CA ASP A 687 -20.60 -8.19 26.61
C ASP A 687 -19.24 -7.49 26.81
N PHE A 688 -18.87 -6.57 25.91
CA PHE A 688 -17.62 -5.82 25.98
C PHE A 688 -17.79 -4.34 26.31
N SER A 689 -19.03 -3.84 26.47
CA SER A 689 -19.33 -2.44 26.79
C SER A 689 -18.66 -1.43 25.84
N THR A 690 -18.62 -1.78 24.55
CA THR A 690 -18.04 -0.93 23.50
C THR A 690 -19.04 0.14 23.10
N ASP A 691 -18.62 1.40 23.10
CA ASP A 691 -19.39 2.51 22.51
C ASP A 691 -19.30 2.43 20.97
N ILE A 692 -20.39 2.00 20.35
CA ILE A 692 -20.49 1.87 18.89
C ILE A 692 -20.57 3.25 18.21
N GLY A 693 -21.15 4.25 18.87
CA GLY A 693 -21.20 5.63 18.37
C GLY A 693 -19.80 6.21 18.18
N ALA A 694 -18.91 5.98 19.17
CA ALA A 694 -17.50 6.38 19.08
C ALA A 694 -16.75 5.76 17.90
N LEU A 695 -17.15 4.56 17.44
CA LEU A 695 -16.54 3.93 16.27
C LEU A 695 -16.83 4.72 14.98
N PHE A 696 -18.07 5.18 14.78
CA PHE A 696 -18.44 5.97 13.60
C PHE A 696 -17.73 7.32 13.59
N LYS A 697 -17.64 7.99 14.74
CA LYS A 697 -16.89 9.24 14.92
C LYS A 697 -15.42 9.06 14.52
N THR A 698 -14.78 8.01 15.03
CA THR A 698 -13.39 7.68 14.71
C THR A 698 -13.20 7.44 13.21
N LEU A 699 -14.11 6.70 12.56
CA LEU A 699 -14.03 6.43 11.12
C LEU A 699 -14.22 7.69 10.28
N ALA A 700 -15.16 8.56 10.65
CA ALA A 700 -15.41 9.81 9.94
C ALA A 700 -14.18 10.74 10.00
N MET A 701 -13.59 10.93 11.18
CA MET A 701 -12.34 11.69 11.33
C MET A 701 -11.19 11.05 10.55
N SER A 702 -11.09 9.72 10.57
CA SER A 702 -10.06 8.96 9.86
C SER A 702 -10.15 9.16 8.34
N ALA A 703 -11.36 9.25 7.78
CA ALA A 703 -11.56 9.55 6.37
C ALA A 703 -11.05 10.95 5.99
N ILE A 704 -11.32 11.96 6.81
CA ILE A 704 -10.85 13.33 6.55
C ILE A 704 -9.33 13.42 6.71
N ASN A 705 -8.77 12.83 7.77
CA ASN A 705 -7.32 12.85 8.00
C ASN A 705 -6.55 12.14 6.89
N SER A 706 -7.02 10.97 6.45
CA SER A 706 -6.40 10.26 5.33
C SER A 706 -6.45 11.08 4.02
N PHE A 707 -7.55 11.78 3.76
CA PHE A 707 -7.64 12.69 2.62
C PHE A 707 -6.65 13.87 2.71
N LYS A 708 -6.49 14.47 3.91
CA LYS A 708 -5.54 15.57 4.14
C LYS A 708 -4.08 15.15 3.96
N GLU A 709 -3.76 13.89 4.18
CA GLU A 709 -2.45 13.30 3.92
C GLU A 709 -2.20 13.02 2.41
N GLY A 710 -3.13 13.39 1.53
CA GLY A 710 -3.01 13.20 0.08
C GLY A 710 -3.43 11.81 -0.40
N ILE A 711 -3.99 10.97 0.47
CA ILE A 711 -4.47 9.64 0.10
C ILE A 711 -5.87 9.75 -0.50
N ARG A 712 -6.10 9.09 -1.64
CA ARG A 712 -7.43 9.05 -2.28
C ARG A 712 -8.39 8.19 -1.45
N VAL A 713 -9.39 8.84 -0.85
CA VAL A 713 -10.49 8.18 -0.13
C VAL A 713 -11.72 8.04 -1.06
N PRO A 714 -12.15 6.82 -1.40
CA PRO A 714 -13.39 6.60 -2.14
C PRO A 714 -14.59 7.14 -1.35
N GLN A 715 -15.57 7.71 -2.05
CA GLN A 715 -16.83 8.16 -1.43
C GLN A 715 -16.62 9.12 -0.23
N LEU A 716 -15.63 10.02 -0.31
CA LEU A 716 -15.35 11.00 0.75
C LEU A 716 -16.57 11.87 1.10
N GLY A 717 -17.46 12.15 0.14
CA GLY A 717 -18.72 12.84 0.40
C GLY A 717 -19.67 12.05 1.32
N ASP A 718 -19.66 10.72 1.26
CA ASP A 718 -20.50 9.89 2.13
C ASP A 718 -20.02 9.94 3.58
N TRP A 719 -18.71 10.06 3.81
CA TRP A 719 -18.16 10.29 5.14
C TRP A 719 -18.52 11.67 5.70
N ARG A 720 -18.51 12.71 4.86
CA ARG A 720 -18.82 14.09 5.26
C ARG A 720 -20.31 14.32 5.55
N TYR A 721 -21.18 13.78 4.71
CA TYR A 721 -22.59 14.19 4.66
C TYR A 721 -23.55 13.02 4.83
N SER A 722 -23.37 11.94 4.06
CA SER A 722 -24.31 10.81 4.06
C SER A 722 -24.31 10.05 5.39
N LEU A 723 -23.15 9.92 6.05
CA LEU A 723 -23.01 9.21 7.33
C LEU A 723 -23.73 9.94 8.48
N PRO A 724 -23.49 11.24 8.76
CA PRO A 724 -24.33 12.01 9.68
C PRO A 724 -25.82 11.95 9.31
N GLN A 725 -26.15 12.12 8.03
CA GLN A 725 -27.55 12.13 7.58
C GLN A 725 -28.24 10.78 7.81
N HIS A 726 -27.53 9.65 7.66
CA HIS A 726 -28.04 8.32 7.96
C HIS A 726 -28.48 8.20 9.42
N PHE A 727 -27.65 8.65 10.37
CA PHE A 727 -28.00 8.60 11.78
C PHE A 727 -29.08 9.61 12.16
N PHE A 728 -29.11 10.77 11.51
CA PHE A 728 -30.18 11.75 11.67
C PHE A 728 -31.53 11.15 11.24
N ASN A 729 -31.59 10.49 10.08
CA ASN A 729 -32.80 9.83 9.56
C ASN A 729 -33.26 8.64 10.42
N LYS A 730 -32.36 8.04 11.19
CA LYS A 730 -32.66 6.99 12.18
C LYS A 730 -32.98 7.53 13.57
N GLU A 731 -33.25 8.84 13.69
CA GLU A 731 -33.57 9.52 14.94
C GLU A 731 -32.45 9.46 16.00
N ARG A 732 -31.21 9.14 15.60
CA ARG A 732 -30.00 9.22 16.45
C ARG A 732 -29.34 10.60 16.28
N ILE A 733 -30.08 11.64 16.67
CA ILE A 733 -29.73 13.04 16.40
C ILE A 733 -28.39 13.44 17.03
N GLU A 734 -28.16 13.09 18.30
CA GLU A 734 -26.93 13.43 19.00
C GLU A 734 -25.68 12.88 18.29
N LEU A 735 -25.70 11.58 17.93
CA LEU A 735 -24.61 10.95 17.20
C LEU A 735 -24.38 11.61 15.83
N ALA A 736 -25.44 11.96 15.11
CA ALA A 736 -25.32 12.64 13.82
C ALA A 736 -24.61 14.01 13.94
N VAL A 737 -25.00 14.81 14.94
CA VAL A 737 -24.40 16.11 15.23
C VAL A 737 -22.95 15.95 15.67
N GLU A 738 -22.65 14.97 16.52
CA GLU A 738 -21.27 14.69 16.95
C GLU A 738 -20.36 14.29 15.78
N ILE A 739 -20.82 13.40 14.89
CA ILE A 739 -20.04 13.02 13.70
C ILE A 739 -19.78 14.25 12.82
N ALA A 740 -20.82 15.05 12.52
CA ALA A 740 -20.66 16.25 11.69
C ALA A 740 -19.70 17.27 12.34
N ARG A 741 -19.73 17.41 13.67
CA ARG A 741 -18.82 18.26 14.43
C ARG A 741 -17.38 17.75 14.37
N ASP A 742 -17.17 16.46 14.56
CA ASP A 742 -15.84 15.84 14.50
C ASP A 742 -15.24 15.94 13.09
N VAL A 743 -16.04 15.73 12.05
CA VAL A 743 -15.63 15.97 10.65
C VAL A 743 -15.19 17.42 10.46
N LEU A 744 -15.98 18.41 10.90
CA LEU A 744 -15.60 19.82 10.79
C LEU A 744 -14.31 20.15 11.57
N SER A 745 -14.10 19.53 12.73
CA SER A 745 -12.89 19.74 13.54
C SER A 745 -11.60 19.34 12.79
N CYS A 746 -11.68 18.34 11.91
CA CYS A 746 -10.58 17.91 11.06
C CYS A 746 -10.32 18.86 9.88
N GLU A 747 -11.33 19.60 9.42
CA GLU A 747 -11.26 20.51 8.27
C GLU A 747 -11.96 21.86 8.54
N PRO A 748 -11.45 22.67 9.48
CA PRO A 748 -12.14 23.88 9.96
C PRO A 748 -12.34 24.96 8.89
N GLU A 749 -11.63 24.88 7.78
CA GLU A 749 -11.70 25.81 6.65
C GLU A 749 -12.71 25.35 5.58
N ASN A 750 -13.31 24.15 5.73
CA ASN A 750 -14.26 23.61 4.76
C ASN A 750 -15.66 24.16 5.01
N ARG A 751 -16.03 25.15 4.20
CA ARG A 751 -17.35 25.81 4.27
C ARG A 751 -18.53 24.87 4.10
N MET A 752 -18.44 23.83 3.27
CA MET A 752 -19.57 22.93 3.00
C MET A 752 -19.84 22.01 4.19
N THR A 753 -18.77 21.54 4.84
CA THR A 753 -18.88 20.78 6.10
C THR A 753 -19.46 21.65 7.21
N LEU A 754 -19.06 22.93 7.26
CA LEU A 754 -19.60 23.90 8.22
C LEU A 754 -21.10 24.15 8.02
N THR A 755 -21.53 24.44 6.79
CA THR A 755 -22.96 24.66 6.49
C THR A 755 -23.78 23.40 6.75
N SER A 756 -23.23 22.22 6.47
CA SER A 756 -23.88 20.94 6.80
C SER A 756 -24.09 20.77 8.31
N LEU A 757 -23.10 21.10 9.15
CA LEU A 757 -23.25 21.03 10.61
C LEU A 757 -24.27 22.05 11.13
N ALA A 758 -24.26 23.28 10.61
CA ALA A 758 -25.26 24.29 10.96
C ALA A 758 -26.69 23.82 10.60
N ASN A 759 -26.86 23.18 9.45
CA ASN A 759 -28.13 22.61 9.04
C ASN A 759 -28.62 21.52 10.02
N PHE A 760 -27.72 20.65 10.49
CA PHE A 760 -28.06 19.64 11.51
C PHE A 760 -28.46 20.26 12.84
N TYR A 761 -27.74 21.29 13.32
CA TYR A 761 -28.12 22.03 14.52
C TYR A 761 -29.53 22.61 14.43
N ARG A 762 -29.86 23.31 13.33
CA ARG A 762 -31.22 23.85 13.13
C ARG A 762 -32.28 22.75 13.11
N LYS A 763 -32.06 21.69 12.34
CA LYS A 763 -33.02 20.58 12.25
C LYS A 763 -33.16 19.81 13.56
N ALA A 764 -32.16 19.86 14.43
CA ALA A 764 -32.21 19.32 15.78
C ALA A 764 -32.90 20.26 16.80
N GLY A 765 -33.36 21.45 16.37
CA GLY A 765 -33.98 22.44 17.24
C GLY A 765 -32.99 23.29 18.05
N ASP A 766 -31.72 23.36 17.62
CA ASP A 766 -30.66 24.17 18.24
C ASP A 766 -30.10 25.22 17.26
N PRO A 767 -30.90 26.23 16.86
CA PRO A 767 -30.43 27.29 15.97
C PRO A 767 -29.35 28.17 16.63
N GLU A 768 -29.26 28.20 17.96
CA GLU A 768 -28.25 28.97 18.69
C GLU A 768 -26.83 28.44 18.39
N SER A 769 -26.62 27.13 18.44
CA SER A 769 -25.35 26.52 18.05
C SER A 769 -25.01 26.75 16.58
N ALA A 770 -26.02 26.76 15.69
CA ALA A 770 -25.81 27.06 14.26
C ALA A 770 -25.31 28.50 14.05
N VAL A 771 -25.95 29.48 14.69
CA VAL A 771 -25.53 30.89 14.64
C VAL A 771 -24.12 31.08 15.20
N LYS A 772 -23.85 30.50 16.37
CA LYS A 772 -22.54 30.55 17.01
C LYS A 772 -21.44 30.00 16.09
N LEU A 773 -21.72 28.88 15.41
CA LEU A 773 -20.78 28.26 14.48
C LEU A 773 -20.38 29.20 13.33
N PHE A 774 -21.35 29.90 12.74
CA PHE A 774 -21.08 30.85 11.65
C PHE A 774 -20.28 32.07 12.13
N ARG A 775 -20.64 32.63 13.29
CA ARG A 775 -19.97 33.80 13.87
C ARG A 775 -18.51 33.51 14.25
N GLU A 776 -18.24 32.37 14.89
CA GLU A 776 -16.88 31.97 15.29
C GLU A 776 -15.97 31.56 14.12
N SER A 777 -16.55 31.25 12.96
CA SER A 777 -15.79 30.74 11.81
C SER A 777 -15.44 31.81 10.78
N GLN A 778 -15.88 33.06 10.98
CA GLN A 778 -15.67 34.16 10.02
C GLN A 778 -14.19 34.40 9.66
N GLY A 779 -13.29 34.27 10.65
CA GLY A 779 -11.85 34.46 10.48
C GLY A 779 -11.08 33.23 9.96
N LYS A 780 -11.74 32.07 9.86
CA LYS A 780 -11.13 30.79 9.44
C LYS A 780 -11.37 30.48 7.96
N LEU A 781 -12.30 31.16 7.31
CA LEU A 781 -12.71 30.88 5.93
C LEU A 781 -12.11 31.90 4.96
N GLU A 782 -11.24 31.45 4.06
CA GLU A 782 -10.68 32.31 3.00
C GLU A 782 -11.73 32.74 1.95
N LYS A 783 -12.74 31.90 1.70
CA LYS A 783 -13.76 32.14 0.66
C LYS A 783 -15.16 31.74 1.13
N LYS A 784 -16.07 32.72 1.16
CA LYS A 784 -17.50 32.57 1.51
C LYS A 784 -18.34 32.68 0.24
N ASP A 785 -19.29 31.76 0.04
CA ASP A 785 -20.15 31.70 -1.15
C ASP A 785 -21.62 32.00 -0.82
N ARG A 786 -22.47 32.09 -1.85
CA ARG A 786 -23.90 32.34 -1.69
C ARG A 786 -24.57 31.31 -0.77
N THR A 787 -24.20 30.04 -0.89
CA THR A 787 -24.71 28.96 -0.03
C THR A 787 -24.36 29.15 1.44
N PHE A 788 -23.12 29.57 1.74
CA PHE A 788 -22.70 29.91 3.10
C PHE A 788 -23.56 31.02 3.72
N PHE A 789 -23.75 32.14 3.01
CA PHE A 789 -24.56 33.24 3.51
C PHE A 789 -26.05 32.89 3.61
N CYS A 790 -26.57 32.08 2.69
CA CYS A 790 -27.95 31.59 2.72
C CYS A 790 -28.23 30.72 3.95
N GLU A 791 -27.36 29.75 4.27
CA GLU A 791 -27.56 28.90 5.44
C GLU A 791 -27.35 29.69 6.75
N TRP A 792 -26.42 30.66 6.77
CA TRP A 792 -26.26 31.56 7.93
C TRP A 792 -27.50 32.45 8.12
N ALA A 793 -28.04 33.02 7.05
CA ALA A 793 -29.29 33.78 7.09
C ALA A 793 -30.44 32.94 7.68
N THR A 794 -30.56 31.70 7.23
CA THR A 794 -31.58 30.76 7.72
C THR A 794 -31.37 30.42 9.20
N ALA A 795 -30.12 30.34 9.67
CA ALA A 795 -29.81 30.10 11.08
C ALA A 795 -30.14 31.29 11.98
N GLU A 796 -29.81 32.51 11.57
CA GLU A 796 -30.17 33.73 12.30
C GLU A 796 -31.69 33.87 12.36
N GLY A 797 -32.40 33.70 11.24
CA GLY A 797 -33.87 33.74 11.20
C GLY A 797 -34.53 32.67 12.08
N ALA A 798 -33.96 31.46 12.16
CA ALA A 798 -34.47 30.40 13.04
C ALA A 798 -34.21 30.67 14.55
N LYS A 799 -33.30 31.61 14.88
CA LYS A 799 -33.04 32.10 16.24
C LYS A 799 -33.81 33.40 16.54
N ASP A 800 -34.78 33.74 15.71
CA ASP A 800 -35.55 35.00 15.75
C ASP A 800 -34.73 36.28 15.50
N ASN A 801 -33.51 36.17 14.94
CA ASN A 801 -32.69 37.30 14.51
C ASN A 801 -33.05 37.70 13.07
N GLN A 802 -34.27 38.21 12.87
CA GLN A 802 -34.84 38.43 11.54
C GLN A 802 -34.13 39.54 10.75
N VAL A 803 -33.54 40.53 11.43
CA VAL A 803 -32.75 41.58 10.76
C VAL A 803 -31.50 40.97 10.12
N GLU A 804 -30.70 40.24 10.89
CA GLU A 804 -29.51 39.56 10.40
C GLU A 804 -29.85 38.56 9.30
N GLY A 805 -30.93 37.78 9.48
CA GLY A 805 -31.45 36.85 8.48
C GLY A 805 -31.74 37.54 7.15
N ALA A 806 -32.51 38.64 7.17
CA ALA A 806 -32.83 39.40 5.97
C ALA A 806 -31.59 39.97 5.27
N LEU A 807 -30.66 40.56 6.03
CA LEU A 807 -29.46 41.19 5.46
C LEU A 807 -28.49 40.17 4.85
N LEU A 808 -28.28 39.03 5.51
CA LEU A 808 -27.44 37.95 5.01
C LEU A 808 -28.03 37.31 3.74
N ALA A 809 -29.34 37.06 3.70
CA ALA A 809 -30.01 36.50 2.52
C ALA A 809 -30.00 37.48 1.34
N ALA A 810 -30.22 38.78 1.61
CA ALA A 810 -30.10 39.83 0.60
C ALA A 810 -28.67 39.90 0.04
N TYR A 811 -27.66 39.87 0.90
CA TYR A 811 -26.27 39.82 0.45
C TYR A 811 -25.97 38.58 -0.40
N ALA A 812 -26.48 37.40 0.00
CA ALA A 812 -26.27 36.14 -0.70
C ALA A 812 -26.78 36.13 -2.16
N ILE A 813 -27.76 36.96 -2.52
CA ILE A 813 -28.28 37.09 -3.90
C ILE A 813 -27.78 38.35 -4.63
N SER A 814 -26.96 39.18 -3.98
CA SER A 814 -26.38 40.39 -4.57
C SER A 814 -25.24 40.08 -5.57
N ASP A 815 -24.85 41.05 -6.39
CA ASP A 815 -23.64 40.95 -7.22
C ASP A 815 -22.35 41.20 -6.42
N ASN A 816 -22.47 41.59 -5.15
CA ASN A 816 -21.35 41.99 -4.29
C ASN A 816 -20.66 40.80 -3.59
N VAL A 817 -21.13 39.57 -3.80
CA VAL A 817 -20.47 38.35 -3.29
C VAL A 817 -19.18 38.08 -4.10
N PRO A 818 -17.98 38.10 -3.49
CA PRO A 818 -16.72 38.04 -4.21
C PRO A 818 -16.49 36.76 -5.02
N ASN A 819 -15.86 36.88 -6.19
CA ASN A 819 -15.34 35.77 -7.00
C ASN A 819 -16.36 34.67 -7.35
N GLN A 820 -17.64 35.04 -7.50
CA GLN A 820 -18.74 34.12 -7.81
C GLN A 820 -19.34 34.39 -9.18
N SER A 821 -19.86 33.32 -9.80
CA SER A 821 -20.75 33.42 -10.95
C SER A 821 -22.01 34.23 -10.62
N ARG A 822 -22.74 34.69 -11.64
CA ARG A 822 -24.07 35.27 -11.46
C ARG A 822 -24.96 34.31 -10.67
N VAL A 823 -25.85 34.87 -9.85
CA VAL A 823 -26.83 34.08 -9.09
C VAL A 823 -27.60 33.14 -10.02
N ASN A 824 -27.75 31.88 -9.58
CA ASN A 824 -28.49 30.87 -10.32
C ASN A 824 -29.93 30.73 -9.75
N ASN A 825 -30.74 29.90 -10.41
CA ASN A 825 -32.13 29.69 -10.03
C ASN A 825 -32.31 29.12 -8.61
N ASP A 826 -31.46 28.19 -8.20
CA ASP A 826 -31.58 27.53 -6.89
C ASP A 826 -31.19 28.47 -5.74
N ASP A 827 -30.09 29.21 -5.89
CA ASP A 827 -29.68 30.23 -4.92
C ASP A 827 -30.75 31.34 -4.83
N ALA A 828 -31.30 31.78 -5.96
CA ALA A 828 -32.30 32.84 -5.99
C ALA A 828 -33.60 32.44 -5.29
N LYS A 829 -34.17 31.26 -5.62
CA LYS A 829 -35.45 30.84 -5.04
C LYS A 829 -35.36 30.59 -3.53
N MET A 830 -34.25 30.02 -3.05
CA MET A 830 -34.07 29.74 -1.62
C MET A 830 -33.93 31.01 -0.79
N ASN A 831 -33.09 31.95 -1.24
CA ASN A 831 -32.89 33.20 -0.51
C ASN A 831 -34.11 34.13 -0.56
N LEU A 832 -34.83 34.20 -1.70
CA LEU A 832 -36.07 34.99 -1.79
C LEU A 832 -37.17 34.41 -0.89
N ALA A 833 -37.28 33.09 -0.79
CA ALA A 833 -38.22 32.45 0.11
C ALA A 833 -37.89 32.76 1.59
N GLY A 834 -36.61 32.69 1.97
CA GLY A 834 -36.13 33.06 3.30
C GLY A 834 -36.34 34.54 3.62
N LEU A 835 -36.06 35.44 2.67
CA LEU A 835 -36.34 36.88 2.80
C LEU A 835 -37.81 37.16 3.06
N GLY A 836 -38.72 36.43 2.41
CA GLY A 836 -40.15 36.56 2.64
C GLY A 836 -40.54 36.23 4.09
N VAL A 837 -39.95 35.19 4.67
CA VAL A 837 -40.15 34.85 6.10
C VAL A 837 -39.66 35.98 6.98
N SER A 838 -38.42 36.44 6.80
CA SER A 838 -37.86 37.50 7.65
C SER A 838 -38.61 38.82 7.52
N PHE A 839 -39.02 39.23 6.32
CA PHE A 839 -39.81 40.45 6.15
C PHE A 839 -41.21 40.33 6.76
N GLY A 840 -41.87 39.17 6.67
CA GLY A 840 -43.15 38.94 7.34
C GLY A 840 -43.02 39.11 8.86
N GLU A 841 -42.03 38.44 9.47
CA GLU A 841 -41.78 38.54 10.91
C GLU A 841 -41.35 39.95 11.34
N LEU A 842 -40.53 40.66 10.54
CA LEU A 842 -40.19 42.07 10.80
C LEU A 842 -41.43 42.98 10.73
N PHE A 843 -42.36 42.72 9.80
CA PHE A 843 -43.62 43.46 9.76
C PHE A 843 -44.47 43.19 11.01
N VAL A 844 -44.56 41.95 11.47
CA VAL A 844 -45.26 41.59 12.72
C VAL A 844 -44.65 42.32 13.92
N ASN A 845 -43.32 42.42 13.98
CA ASN A 845 -42.61 43.03 15.11
C ASN A 845 -42.63 44.57 15.11
N TYR A 846 -42.55 45.20 13.95
CA TYR A 846 -42.34 46.66 13.84
C TYR A 846 -43.49 47.42 13.16
N HIS A 847 -44.39 46.73 12.45
CA HIS A 847 -45.49 47.31 11.67
C HIS A 847 -45.09 48.37 10.62
N GLU A 848 -43.83 48.36 10.20
CA GLU A 848 -43.37 49.23 9.11
C GLU A 848 -43.79 48.67 7.75
N THR A 849 -44.53 49.45 6.97
CA THR A 849 -45.08 48.99 5.67
C THR A 849 -43.99 48.57 4.69
N ALA A 850 -42.77 49.08 4.83
CA ALA A 850 -41.62 48.68 4.02
C ALA A 850 -41.34 47.16 4.06
N PHE A 851 -41.56 46.49 5.21
CA PHE A 851 -41.34 45.05 5.33
C PHE A 851 -42.46 44.24 4.65
N ARG A 852 -43.72 44.60 4.90
CA ARG A 852 -44.87 44.00 4.21
C ARG A 852 -44.76 44.13 2.69
N ASP A 853 -44.41 45.32 2.22
CA ASP A 853 -44.27 45.60 0.78
C ASP A 853 -43.05 44.87 0.18
N ALA A 854 -41.98 44.68 0.96
CA ALA A 854 -40.84 43.86 0.55
C ALA A 854 -41.17 42.35 0.54
N GLN A 855 -42.00 41.86 1.47
CA GLN A 855 -42.43 40.46 1.53
C GLN A 855 -43.21 40.06 0.27
N ILE A 856 -44.19 40.87 -0.15
CA ILE A 856 -44.92 40.61 -1.41
C ILE A 856 -44.00 40.75 -2.62
N ALA A 857 -43.06 41.70 -2.59
CA ALA A 857 -42.13 41.92 -3.69
C ALA A 857 -41.20 40.73 -3.92
N VAL A 858 -40.57 40.18 -2.87
CA VAL A 858 -39.70 39.00 -3.03
C VAL A 858 -40.48 37.77 -3.50
N ALA A 859 -41.76 37.66 -3.14
CA ALA A 859 -42.62 36.59 -3.60
C ALA A 859 -43.00 36.73 -5.08
N VAL A 860 -43.34 37.94 -5.54
CA VAL A 860 -43.57 38.23 -6.97
C VAL A 860 -42.33 37.95 -7.81
N LEU A 861 -41.14 38.35 -7.34
CA LEU A 861 -39.87 38.04 -8.00
C LEU A 861 -39.59 36.53 -8.03
N GLY A 862 -39.84 35.84 -6.92
CA GLY A 862 -39.62 34.40 -6.77
C GLY A 862 -40.53 33.56 -7.69
N GLN A 863 -41.77 33.97 -7.89
CA GLN A 863 -42.71 33.29 -8.80
C GLN A 863 -42.29 33.28 -10.26
N GLN A 864 -41.38 34.17 -10.66
CA GLN A 864 -40.83 34.18 -12.01
C GLN A 864 -39.72 33.14 -12.23
N LEU A 865 -39.26 32.47 -11.18
CA LEU A 865 -38.19 31.48 -11.24
C LEU A 865 -38.73 30.07 -11.54
N HIS A 866 -37.84 29.12 -11.83
CA HIS A 866 -38.21 27.71 -11.88
C HIS A 866 -38.34 27.14 -10.47
N LEU A 867 -39.57 26.79 -10.08
CA LEU A 867 -39.89 26.39 -8.71
C LEU A 867 -40.16 24.89 -8.57
N ASP A 868 -39.85 24.37 -7.38
CA ASP A 868 -40.36 23.09 -6.89
C ASP A 868 -41.62 23.32 -6.03
N SER A 869 -42.27 22.24 -5.60
CA SER A 869 -43.51 22.33 -4.81
C SER A 869 -43.34 23.06 -3.48
N GLU A 870 -42.17 22.95 -2.86
CA GLU A 870 -41.89 23.58 -1.56
C GLU A 870 -41.73 25.09 -1.71
N THR A 871 -40.83 25.53 -2.58
CA THR A 871 -40.60 26.95 -2.86
C THR A 871 -41.83 27.64 -3.46
N SER A 872 -42.61 26.94 -4.28
CA SER A 872 -43.90 27.44 -4.75
C SER A 872 -44.88 27.68 -3.59
N GLY A 873 -44.94 26.76 -2.62
CA GLY A 873 -45.75 26.92 -1.41
C GLY A 873 -45.36 28.13 -0.58
N TYR A 874 -44.05 28.34 -0.35
CA TYR A 874 -43.56 29.52 0.38
C TYR A 874 -44.01 30.82 -0.29
N PHE A 875 -43.80 30.98 -1.60
CA PHE A 875 -44.17 32.23 -2.27
C PHE A 875 -45.68 32.47 -2.32
N GLN A 876 -46.49 31.42 -2.46
CA GLN A 876 -47.96 31.54 -2.36
C GLN A 876 -48.40 32.00 -0.97
N ASN A 877 -47.78 31.49 0.09
CA ASN A 877 -48.07 31.91 1.47
C ASN A 877 -47.65 33.37 1.70
N HIS A 878 -46.44 33.75 1.26
CA HIS A 878 -45.94 35.13 1.40
C HIS A 878 -46.84 36.16 0.72
N ILE A 879 -47.35 35.85 -0.49
CA ILE A 879 -48.33 36.73 -1.17
C ILE A 879 -49.62 36.80 -0.37
N LYS A 880 -50.15 35.66 0.07
CA LYS A 880 -51.40 35.60 0.81
C LYS A 880 -51.34 36.42 2.12
N GLU A 881 -50.24 36.28 2.86
CA GLU A 881 -49.99 36.99 4.11
C GLU A 881 -49.86 38.50 3.87
N ALA A 882 -48.98 38.91 2.96
CA ALA A 882 -48.77 40.33 2.69
C ALA A 882 -50.03 41.03 2.14
N LEU A 883 -50.84 40.36 1.31
CA LEU A 883 -52.13 40.88 0.85
C LEU A 883 -53.15 41.01 1.98
N ALA A 884 -53.17 40.06 2.92
CA ALA A 884 -54.03 40.15 4.11
C ALA A 884 -53.65 41.34 5.00
N ASP A 885 -52.36 41.68 5.03
CA ASP A 885 -51.80 42.85 5.72
C ASP A 885 -51.90 44.15 4.92
N GLY A 886 -52.59 44.13 3.78
CA GLY A 886 -52.91 45.31 2.97
C GLY A 886 -51.81 45.74 1.99
N ALA A 887 -50.90 44.85 1.61
CA ALA A 887 -49.96 45.10 0.53
C ALA A 887 -50.67 45.18 -0.82
N ILE A 888 -50.03 45.85 -1.78
CA ILE A 888 -50.47 45.89 -3.18
C ILE A 888 -49.43 45.12 -3.99
N GLU A 889 -49.90 44.19 -4.83
CA GLU A 889 -49.02 43.40 -5.69
C GLU A 889 -48.30 44.29 -6.72
N PRO A 890 -46.96 44.39 -6.68
CA PRO A 890 -46.21 45.22 -7.61
C PRO A 890 -45.98 44.52 -8.96
N ASP A 891 -45.72 45.29 -10.02
CA ASP A 891 -45.07 44.73 -11.20
C ASP A 891 -43.61 44.34 -10.90
N VAL A 892 -42.99 43.55 -11.77
CA VAL A 892 -41.63 43.01 -11.56
C VAL A 892 -40.57 44.10 -11.39
N ASP A 893 -40.68 45.22 -12.09
CA ASP A 893 -39.71 46.32 -11.96
C ASP A 893 -39.86 47.05 -10.62
N ASN A 894 -41.09 47.31 -10.19
CA ASN A 894 -41.37 47.91 -8.90
C ASN A 894 -41.07 46.96 -7.73
N ALA A 895 -41.20 45.64 -7.94
CA ALA A 895 -40.85 44.63 -6.95
C ALA A 895 -39.36 44.71 -6.56
N PHE A 896 -38.44 44.95 -7.50
CA PHE A 896 -37.03 45.17 -7.17
C PHE A 896 -36.81 46.41 -6.28
N ASN A 897 -37.60 47.47 -6.45
CA ASN A 897 -37.49 48.68 -5.63
C ASN A 897 -37.99 48.44 -4.21
N LEU A 898 -39.16 47.81 -4.07
CA LEU A 898 -39.75 47.48 -2.76
C LEU A 898 -38.88 46.49 -1.98
N PHE A 899 -38.33 45.47 -2.66
CA PHE A 899 -37.34 44.57 -2.08
C PHE A 899 -36.14 45.35 -1.50
N ARG A 900 -35.53 46.26 -2.27
CA ARG A 900 -34.41 47.08 -1.78
C ARG A 900 -34.78 47.97 -0.60
N GLN A 901 -35.98 48.54 -0.60
CA GLN A 901 -36.47 49.36 0.52
C GLN A 901 -36.61 48.55 1.80
N GLY A 902 -37.12 47.31 1.72
CA GLY A 902 -37.17 46.41 2.87
C GLY A 902 -35.79 46.07 3.44
N VAL A 903 -34.80 45.83 2.57
CA VAL A 903 -33.41 45.56 3.01
C VAL A 903 -32.80 46.78 3.72
N ILE A 904 -33.02 48.00 3.20
CA ILE A 904 -32.54 49.25 3.82
C ILE A 904 -33.25 49.49 5.16
N ALA A 905 -34.57 49.25 5.23
CA ALA A 905 -35.33 49.36 6.47
C ALA A 905 -34.83 48.37 7.53
N ALA A 906 -34.46 47.16 7.13
CA ALA A 906 -33.88 46.17 8.05
C ALA A 906 -32.53 46.65 8.63
N GLU A 907 -31.63 47.21 7.81
CA GLU A 907 -30.35 47.78 8.30
C GLU A 907 -30.59 48.94 9.29
N ALA A 908 -31.65 49.73 9.10
CA ALA A 908 -31.99 50.88 9.95
C ALA A 908 -32.50 50.48 11.35
N ILE A 909 -33.04 49.27 11.54
CA ILE A 909 -33.43 48.75 12.86
C ILE A 909 -32.20 48.55 13.76
N GLY A 910 -31.07 48.18 13.18
CA GLY A 910 -29.82 47.89 13.87
C GLY A 910 -29.40 46.43 13.70
N VAL A 911 -28.10 46.22 13.50
CA VAL A 911 -27.51 44.92 13.18
C VAL A 911 -26.43 44.60 14.21
N ASP A 912 -26.34 43.34 14.61
CA ASP A 912 -25.21 42.86 15.41
C ASP A 912 -23.86 43.24 14.79
N ALA A 913 -22.92 43.71 15.62
CA ALA A 913 -21.63 44.23 15.17
C ALA A 913 -20.80 43.20 14.39
N GLU A 914 -20.91 41.91 14.72
CA GLU A 914 -20.19 40.84 14.02
C GLU A 914 -20.72 40.63 12.60
N VAL A 915 -22.04 40.65 12.44
CA VAL A 915 -22.70 40.55 11.12
C VAL A 915 -22.46 41.80 10.30
N ALA A 916 -22.59 42.99 10.91
CA ALA A 916 -22.33 44.27 10.26
C ALA A 916 -20.89 44.38 9.72
N SER A 917 -19.90 43.82 10.44
CA SER A 917 -18.50 43.81 9.98
C SER A 917 -18.26 42.92 8.75
N THR A 918 -19.18 42.01 8.45
CA THR A 918 -19.06 41.05 7.35
C THR A 918 -19.75 41.52 6.07
N LEU A 919 -20.70 42.44 6.18
CA LEU A 919 -21.53 42.91 5.07
C LEU A 919 -21.12 44.31 4.62
N PRO A 920 -21.11 44.60 3.30
CA PRO A 920 -21.06 45.99 2.83
C PRO A 920 -22.39 46.70 3.16
N SER A 921 -22.40 48.03 3.18
CA SER A 921 -23.66 48.78 3.42
C SER A 921 -24.72 48.37 2.40
N THR A 922 -25.97 48.21 2.85
CA THR A 922 -27.07 47.75 2.00
C THR A 922 -27.33 48.67 0.81
N THR A 923 -27.04 49.97 0.96
CA THR A 923 -27.14 50.97 -0.10
C THR A 923 -26.20 50.72 -1.28
N THR A 924 -25.16 49.91 -1.09
CA THR A 924 -24.15 49.56 -2.10
C THR A 924 -24.41 48.22 -2.79
N LEU A 925 -25.44 47.48 -2.36
CA LEU A 925 -25.79 46.18 -2.95
C LEU A 925 -26.48 46.35 -4.31
N THR A 926 -26.01 45.58 -5.30
CA THR A 926 -26.64 45.49 -6.61
C THR A 926 -27.21 44.09 -6.85
N TYR A 927 -28.21 44.00 -7.74
CA TYR A 927 -28.96 42.76 -8.00
C TYR A 927 -29.17 42.55 -9.51
N ASP A 928 -28.23 43.02 -10.34
CA ASP A 928 -28.32 42.94 -11.80
C ASP A 928 -28.29 41.49 -12.30
N GLY A 929 -27.56 40.62 -11.61
CA GLY A 929 -27.57 39.18 -11.86
C GLY A 929 -28.95 38.57 -11.65
N LEU A 930 -29.58 38.87 -10.51
CA LEU A 930 -30.94 38.40 -10.18
C LEU A 930 -31.97 38.95 -11.16
N ARG A 931 -31.88 40.24 -11.50
CA ARG A 931 -32.75 40.88 -12.49
C ARG A 931 -32.67 40.18 -13.84
N LYS A 932 -31.46 39.92 -14.35
CA LYS A 932 -31.27 39.19 -15.61
C LYS A 932 -31.86 37.78 -15.56
N LEU A 933 -31.71 37.07 -14.44
CA LEU A 933 -32.27 35.74 -14.26
C LEU A 933 -33.80 35.76 -14.32
N VAL A 934 -34.43 36.63 -13.54
CA VAL A 934 -35.90 36.80 -13.51
C VAL A 934 -36.47 37.09 -14.90
N PHE A 935 -35.93 38.09 -15.60
CA PHE A 935 -36.43 38.45 -16.94
C PHE A 935 -36.15 37.38 -17.99
N ALA A 936 -35.03 36.64 -17.88
CA ALA A 936 -34.73 35.53 -18.77
C ALA A 936 -35.75 34.38 -18.61
N THR A 937 -36.08 34.02 -17.36
CA THR A 937 -37.06 32.97 -17.09
C THR A 937 -38.46 33.37 -17.56
N MET A 938 -38.89 34.62 -17.29
CA MET A 938 -40.17 35.16 -17.78
C MET A 938 -40.30 35.04 -19.31
N SER A 939 -39.22 35.33 -20.04
CA SER A 939 -39.19 35.25 -21.51
C SER A 939 -39.20 33.83 -22.05
N ALA A 940 -38.86 32.83 -21.23
CA ALA A 940 -38.87 31.41 -21.60
C ALA A 940 -40.19 30.72 -21.27
N SER A 941 -40.99 31.29 -20.35
CA SER A 941 -42.30 30.77 -19.92
C SER A 941 -43.50 31.46 -20.57
N GLY A 942 -43.29 32.55 -21.30
CA GLY A 942 -44.30 33.21 -22.16
C GLY A 942 -44.14 32.79 -23.61
#